data_AF-A0A4W4EDN1-F1
#
_entry.id   AF-A0A4W4EDN1-F1
#
_cell.length_a   1.000
_cell.length_b   1.000
_cell.length_c   1.000
_cell.angle_alpha   90.00
_cell.angle_beta   90.00
_cell.angle_gamma   90.00
#
_symmetry.space_group_name_H-M   'P 1'
#
loop_
_entity.id
_entity.type
_entity.pdbx_description
1 polymer ?
#
loop_
_entity_poly.entity_id
_entity_poly.type
_entity_poly.pdbx_seq_one_letter_code
_entity_poly.pdbx_strand_id
1 'polypeptide(L)'
;MMEPLVQMLAWVSAEGRLPKQNPRAFALSSQGFTGPRIFIPDASTLRVINLNMYEQTNKMAHRTNMYDYSNLIVRRGQEFTLGIVFNRLFNPQFDIVNIEFLIGEPLLSDLYLKYETDSLNSVVKWKGRVLRNQAAETKMGITPAADCIVGLFSTYVTVITSLGKVRTERNPKTDIYILFNAWNPSDMVFMANEDDRTEYVLNSVGIIFNGTVSDKSSRPWNFGQFQQGVLDACLFILDFGKMPLEYRGDVVKVTRKASAMINSQDDNGVLVGNWSNDFSLGTAPTAWTGSAEILLSYVSKGGVPIKYAQCWVYAGVFNTFLRCLGLPSRLITNYFSAHDSLGSIETDIVLDEDGQIDMNYTTDSIWNYHCWNEVFTKRPDIPPVFSGWQAVDATPQETSEGYYRCGPVSVAAVKEGELRYEYDASFVFAEVNSDVVFHKRDKYGNTEVVSVNTTYVGQLILTKMVGSNEPEDITHTYKYPEGKGPRMEAKQINTAGDISLTIIVSNLSNQVRTVNITLTCKTDYYTGATNQQFKLITQDMSLQSWETKQQVFTVTANEYMEFITGQPFLSFIACGLISETGMSLTSMAVVHLNLKGPSQVGMDMYVTVKFTNTAGYDLRDVTIRLEGSDLMLLKTKQYSNIRQGSTVKWTESFTPQMPGSKMLMACLDCAALRNVCGQVDIVIQSKDYED
;
A
#
# COMPACT_ATOMS: atom_id res chain seq x y z
N MET A 1 -1.94 -54.88 17.02
CA MET A 1 -0.59 -54.43 17.43
C MET A 1 -0.62 -52.90 17.45
N MET A 2 -0.01 -52.28 18.46
CA MET A 2 0.15 -50.81 18.63
C MET A 2 -1.12 -49.92 18.60
N GLU A 3 -1.67 -49.69 19.80
CA GLU A 3 -2.19 -48.38 20.27
C GLU A 3 -1.02 -47.40 20.60
N PRO A 4 -1.24 -46.15 21.10
CA PRO A 4 -2.47 -45.32 21.25
C PRO A 4 -2.36 -44.03 20.37
N LEU A 5 -3.02 -42.86 20.52
CA LEU A 5 -3.92 -42.15 21.49
C LEU A 5 -5.14 -41.58 20.71
N VAL A 6 -6.37 -41.38 21.25
CA VAL A 6 -6.89 -40.45 22.30
C VAL A 6 -6.86 -38.96 21.86
N GLN A 7 -7.97 -38.31 21.45
CA GLN A 7 -9.15 -37.75 22.21
C GLN A 7 -8.87 -36.40 22.92
N MET A 8 -9.80 -35.43 23.09
CA MET A 8 -11.23 -35.29 22.70
C MET A 8 -11.69 -33.81 22.62
N LEU A 9 -12.93 -33.56 22.16
CA LEU A 9 -13.67 -32.27 22.11
C LEU A 9 -14.17 -31.75 23.48
N ALA A 10 -14.40 -30.43 23.60
CA ALA A 10 -15.47 -29.80 24.42
C ALA A 10 -15.69 -28.30 24.07
N TRP A 11 -16.89 -27.73 24.36
CA TRP A 11 -17.23 -26.30 24.21
C TRP A 11 -18.31 -25.85 25.25
N VAL A 12 -18.29 -24.55 25.65
CA VAL A 12 -19.42 -23.73 26.17
C VAL A 12 -19.93 -23.83 27.65
N SER A 13 -19.61 -22.78 28.44
CA SER A 13 -20.43 -22.04 29.47
C SER A 13 -21.03 -22.77 30.71
N ALA A 14 -21.58 -22.14 31.77
CA ALA A 14 -21.80 -20.73 32.16
C ALA A 14 -21.85 -20.54 33.72
N GLU A 15 -21.81 -19.28 34.20
CA GLU A 15 -22.32 -18.68 35.48
C GLU A 15 -22.26 -19.39 36.88
N GLY A 16 -22.04 -18.60 37.96
CA GLY A 16 -23.02 -18.58 39.08
C GLY A 16 -22.65 -18.87 40.57
N ARG A 17 -22.02 -17.91 41.27
CA ARG A 17 -22.17 -17.62 42.75
C ARG A 17 -21.65 -18.61 43.84
N LEU A 18 -21.56 -18.09 45.08
CA LEU A 18 -21.06 -18.70 46.35
C LEU A 18 -22.23 -19.17 47.27
N PRO A 19 -22.01 -20.09 48.25
CA PRO A 19 -21.80 -19.63 49.65
C PRO A 19 -20.98 -20.52 50.64
N LYS A 20 -20.21 -19.85 51.53
CA LYS A 20 -19.92 -20.07 52.98
C LYS A 20 -19.84 -21.46 53.68
N GLN A 21 -18.84 -21.54 54.59
CA GLN A 21 -18.82 -22.20 55.93
C GLN A 21 -18.74 -23.76 56.03
N ASN A 22 -18.15 -24.40 57.06
CA ASN A 22 -17.15 -24.00 58.09
C ASN A 22 -16.35 -25.27 58.56
N PRO A 23 -15.73 -25.45 59.77
CA PRO A 23 -14.34 -25.92 59.82
C PRO A 23 -14.12 -27.28 60.52
N ARG A 24 -12.91 -27.84 60.36
CA ARG A 24 -12.27 -28.66 61.41
C ARG A 24 -10.80 -28.28 61.56
N ALA A 25 -10.35 -28.17 62.81
CA ALA A 25 -8.98 -27.85 63.16
C ALA A 25 -8.19 -29.11 63.55
N PHE A 26 -6.87 -29.06 63.39
CA PHE A 26 -5.94 -29.82 64.21
C PHE A 26 -4.90 -28.87 64.80
N ALA A 27 -4.46 -29.18 66.02
CA ALA A 27 -3.70 -28.25 66.84
C ALA A 27 -2.18 -28.31 66.61
N LEU A 28 -1.55 -27.18 66.89
CA LEU A 28 -0.10 -26.92 66.89
C LEU A 28 0.75 -28.04 67.51
N SER A 29 1.93 -28.25 66.93
CA SER A 29 3.16 -28.32 67.72
C SER A 29 4.10 -27.22 67.24
N SER A 30 4.85 -26.59 68.15
CA SER A 30 5.65 -25.41 67.83
C SER A 30 7.14 -25.69 68.09
N GLN A 31 7.94 -25.61 67.03
CA GLN A 31 9.39 -25.40 67.11
C GLN A 31 9.75 -24.26 66.17
N GLY A 32 10.54 -23.32 66.68
CA GLY A 32 10.72 -22.02 66.05
C GLY A 32 11.73 -22.03 64.91
N PHE A 33 11.25 -21.85 63.68
CA PHE A 33 12.05 -21.26 62.62
C PHE A 33 11.60 -19.81 62.42
N THR A 34 12.47 -18.87 62.79
CA THR A 34 12.36 -17.47 62.35
C THR A 34 12.76 -17.39 60.89
N GLY A 35 11.84 -17.75 60.00
CA GLY A 35 11.94 -17.36 58.59
C GLY A 35 12.06 -15.83 58.46
N PRO A 36 12.63 -15.31 57.35
CA PRO A 36 12.74 -13.88 57.15
C PRO A 36 11.36 -13.23 57.27
N ARG A 37 11.25 -12.18 58.10
CA ARG A 37 9.99 -11.45 58.29
C ARG A 37 9.47 -10.98 56.94
N ILE A 38 8.17 -11.13 56.71
CA ILE A 38 7.48 -10.47 55.59
C ILE A 38 7.80 -8.97 55.69
N PHE A 39 8.56 -8.47 54.72
CA PHE A 39 9.07 -7.11 54.78
C PHE A 39 7.94 -6.14 54.42
N ILE A 40 7.30 -5.57 55.43
CA ILE A 40 6.49 -4.36 55.29
C ILE A 40 7.46 -3.26 54.84
N PRO A 41 7.45 -2.80 53.58
CA PRO A 41 8.49 -1.92 53.11
C PRO A 41 8.22 -0.52 53.68
N ASP A 42 9.26 0.07 54.26
CA ASP A 42 9.19 1.37 54.92
C ASP A 42 8.80 2.50 53.95
N ALA A 43 8.25 3.58 54.47
CA ALA A 43 7.95 4.80 53.71
C ALA A 43 9.22 5.45 53.14
N SER A 44 10.39 5.21 53.73
CA SER A 44 11.68 5.64 53.20
C SER A 44 12.10 4.92 51.90
N THR A 45 11.59 3.70 51.65
CA THR A 45 11.94 2.92 50.46
C THR A 45 11.23 3.50 49.24
N LEU A 46 11.99 3.95 48.24
CA LEU A 46 11.44 4.52 47.01
C LEU A 46 10.62 3.46 46.25
N ARG A 47 9.41 3.84 45.83
CA ARG A 47 8.48 3.02 45.04
C ARG A 47 7.77 3.90 44.01
N VAL A 48 7.58 3.35 42.81
CA VAL A 48 6.77 3.98 41.76
C VAL A 48 5.30 3.83 42.12
N ILE A 49 4.54 4.93 42.02
CA ILE A 49 3.09 4.99 42.20
C ILE A 49 2.38 5.03 40.83
N ASN A 50 2.89 5.82 39.88
CA ASN A 50 2.32 5.92 38.54
C ASN A 50 3.38 6.31 37.49
N LEU A 51 3.08 6.05 36.22
CA LEU A 51 3.79 6.61 35.07
C LEU A 51 2.84 7.55 34.30
N ASN A 52 3.34 8.73 33.95
CA ASN A 52 2.65 9.72 33.14
C ASN A 52 3.31 9.73 31.75
N MET A 53 2.62 9.26 30.71
CA MET A 53 3.23 9.05 29.37
C MET A 53 3.18 10.30 28.46
N TYR A 54 2.61 11.42 28.94
CA TYR A 54 2.52 12.71 28.24
C TYR A 54 1.99 12.61 26.80
N GLU A 55 0.98 11.77 26.62
CA GLU A 55 0.49 11.22 25.36
C GLU A 55 0.19 12.31 24.34
N GLN A 56 -0.59 13.33 24.70
CA GLN A 56 -0.97 14.43 23.80
C GLN A 56 0.25 15.25 23.34
N THR A 57 1.12 15.66 24.27
CA THR A 57 2.30 16.48 23.98
C THR A 57 3.33 15.70 23.16
N ASN A 58 3.62 14.46 23.55
CA ASN A 58 4.54 13.59 22.84
C ASN A 58 4.02 13.23 21.44
N LYS A 59 2.74 12.84 21.29
CA LYS A 59 2.18 12.51 19.97
C LYS A 59 2.20 13.69 19.00
N MET A 60 1.94 14.91 19.48
CA MET A 60 2.07 16.12 18.67
C MET A 60 3.54 16.35 18.26
N ALA A 61 4.49 16.25 19.20
CA ALA A 61 5.91 16.42 18.90
C ALA A 61 6.47 15.35 17.94
N HIS A 62 5.95 14.12 17.98
CA HIS A 62 6.38 13.01 17.12
C HIS A 62 5.58 12.85 15.81
N ARG A 63 4.60 13.73 15.52
CA ARG A 63 3.70 13.61 14.34
C ARG A 63 3.00 12.25 14.31
N THR A 64 2.41 11.89 15.45
CA THR A 64 1.67 10.63 15.71
C THR A 64 0.32 10.90 16.40
N ASN A 65 -0.11 12.17 16.46
CA ASN A 65 -1.40 12.59 17.02
C ASN A 65 -2.61 12.26 16.14
N MET A 66 -2.41 11.85 14.88
CA MET A 66 -3.50 11.42 13.99
C MET A 66 -3.98 10.00 14.29
N TYR A 67 -3.12 9.14 14.85
CA TYR A 67 -3.43 7.74 15.15
C TYR A 67 -4.46 7.63 16.28
N ASP A 68 -5.63 7.04 15.99
CA ASP A 68 -6.76 6.86 16.91
C ASP A 68 -6.51 5.75 17.97
N TYR A 69 -5.58 6.07 18.87
CA TYR A 69 -5.04 5.19 19.90
C TYR A 69 -4.91 5.96 21.22
N SER A 70 -5.25 5.33 22.34
CA SER A 70 -5.00 5.87 23.69
C SER A 70 -3.52 5.79 24.07
N ASN A 71 -2.87 4.67 23.79
CA ASN A 71 -1.45 4.43 24.06
C ASN A 71 -0.52 5.44 23.38
N LEU A 72 0.65 5.65 23.99
CA LEU A 72 1.71 6.51 23.45
C LEU A 72 2.29 5.91 22.17
N ILE A 73 2.47 6.74 21.14
CA ILE A 73 3.10 6.38 19.88
C ILE A 73 4.20 7.41 19.62
N VAL A 74 5.44 6.97 19.48
CA VAL A 74 6.61 7.82 19.22
C VAL A 74 7.34 7.35 17.96
N ARG A 75 8.23 8.21 17.45
CA ARG A 75 9.15 7.90 16.37
C ARG A 75 10.57 7.78 16.90
N ARG A 76 11.32 6.80 16.41
CA ARG A 76 12.66 6.45 16.89
C ARG A 76 13.68 7.59 16.69
N GLY A 77 14.79 7.55 17.41
CA GLY A 77 15.83 8.60 17.37
C GLY A 77 15.45 9.96 18.01
N GLN A 78 14.19 10.19 18.38
CA GLN A 78 13.69 11.48 18.89
C GLN A 78 13.29 11.39 20.38
N GLU A 79 13.50 12.46 21.14
CA GLU A 79 13.18 12.50 22.57
C GLU A 79 11.66 12.65 22.84
N PHE A 80 11.15 11.82 23.75
CA PHE A 80 9.81 11.95 24.36
C PHE A 80 9.91 12.15 25.88
N THR A 81 8.85 12.69 26.50
CA THR A 81 8.78 12.92 27.95
C THR A 81 8.08 11.77 28.68
N LEU A 82 8.70 11.22 29.72
CA LEU A 82 8.09 10.28 30.67
C LEU A 82 8.12 10.86 32.09
N GLY A 83 6.97 10.93 32.77
CA GLY A 83 6.91 11.26 34.20
C GLY A 83 6.87 9.99 35.04
N ILE A 84 7.80 9.84 35.97
CA ILE A 84 7.76 8.79 37.00
C ILE A 84 7.29 9.42 38.29
N VAL A 85 6.12 9.01 38.78
CA VAL A 85 5.56 9.45 40.06
C VAL A 85 5.96 8.44 41.13
N PHE A 86 6.62 8.91 42.18
CA PHE A 86 7.12 8.12 43.30
C PHE A 86 6.40 8.42 44.61
N ASN A 87 6.57 7.56 45.62
CA ASN A 87 6.07 7.79 46.98
C ASN A 87 6.79 8.91 47.76
N ARG A 88 7.94 9.36 47.28
CA ARG A 88 8.69 10.52 47.78
C ARG A 88 9.54 11.13 46.66
N LEU A 89 10.14 12.29 46.89
CA LEU A 89 11.11 12.88 45.99
C LEU A 89 12.25 11.87 45.68
N PHE A 90 12.56 11.69 44.41
CA PHE A 90 13.70 10.91 43.92
C PHE A 90 15.00 11.63 44.28
N ASN A 91 15.93 10.94 44.95
CA ASN A 91 17.24 11.49 45.28
C ASN A 91 18.35 10.86 44.42
N PRO A 92 18.90 11.59 43.44
CA PRO A 92 19.93 11.10 42.51
C PRO A 92 21.26 10.66 43.17
N GLN A 93 21.45 10.86 44.47
CA GLN A 93 22.65 10.41 45.21
C GLN A 93 22.46 9.04 45.91
N PHE A 94 21.22 8.58 46.11
CA PHE A 94 20.92 7.38 46.91
C PHE A 94 19.94 6.42 46.25
N ASP A 95 19.11 6.90 45.33
CA ASP A 95 18.13 6.09 44.61
C ASP A 95 18.67 5.71 43.23
N ILE A 96 18.63 4.42 42.90
CA ILE A 96 18.98 3.91 41.57
C ILE A 96 17.68 3.43 40.91
N VAL A 97 17.36 3.97 39.73
CA VAL A 97 16.13 3.64 38.99
C VAL A 97 16.48 3.30 37.55
N ASN A 98 16.08 2.11 37.11
CA ASN A 98 16.20 1.66 35.74
C ASN A 98 14.83 1.77 35.05
N ILE A 99 14.83 2.20 33.78
CA ILE A 99 13.65 2.17 32.91
C ILE A 99 13.92 1.11 31.85
N GLU A 100 12.94 0.23 31.63
CA GLU A 100 13.08 -0.99 30.82
C GLU A 100 11.94 -1.05 29.81
N PHE A 101 12.27 -1.05 28.51
CA PHE A 101 11.31 -1.26 27.42
C PHE A 101 11.57 -2.65 26.82
N LEU A 102 10.56 -3.51 26.87
CA LEU A 102 10.68 -4.93 26.50
C LEU A 102 9.69 -5.29 25.38
N ILE A 103 10.11 -6.15 24.45
CA ILE A 103 9.30 -6.57 23.31
C ILE A 103 9.45 -8.08 23.03
N GLY A 104 8.36 -8.72 22.59
CA GLY A 104 8.33 -10.14 22.19
C GLY A 104 8.26 -11.15 23.32
N GLU A 105 8.12 -12.42 22.95
CA GLU A 105 8.28 -13.58 23.84
C GLU A 105 9.20 -14.61 23.17
N PRO A 106 10.35 -14.99 23.79
CA PRO A 106 10.90 -14.46 25.04
C PRO A 106 11.24 -12.96 24.94
N LEU A 107 11.10 -12.24 26.05
CA LEU A 107 11.28 -10.79 26.13
C LEU A 107 12.69 -10.36 25.72
N LEU A 108 12.81 -9.74 24.55
CA LEU A 108 14.01 -9.02 24.14
C LEU A 108 14.06 -7.69 24.90
N SER A 109 15.18 -7.45 25.57
CA SER A 109 15.46 -6.20 26.27
C SER A 109 16.27 -5.27 25.37
N ASP A 110 15.56 -4.42 24.61
CA ASP A 110 16.20 -3.41 23.76
C ASP A 110 16.79 -2.24 24.61
N LEU A 111 16.54 -2.25 25.94
CA LEU A 111 17.12 -1.29 26.87
C LEU A 111 17.38 -1.81 28.30
N TYR A 112 18.62 -1.61 28.75
CA TYR A 112 18.99 -1.46 30.16
C TYR A 112 19.53 -0.04 30.42
N LEU A 113 18.69 0.89 30.88
CA LEU A 113 19.20 2.14 31.46
C LEU A 113 19.70 1.85 32.88
N LYS A 114 21.02 1.84 33.07
CA LYS A 114 21.63 1.90 34.41
C LYS A 114 21.75 3.37 34.80
N TYR A 115 21.14 3.76 35.92
CA TYR A 115 21.34 5.09 36.47
C TYR A 115 22.74 5.20 37.10
N GLU A 116 23.63 5.93 36.42
CA GLU A 116 24.99 6.21 36.87
C GLU A 116 25.46 7.53 36.23
N THR A 117 26.00 8.46 37.03
CA THR A 117 26.51 9.73 36.54
C THR A 117 27.88 9.54 35.86
N ASP A 118 27.99 10.03 34.63
CA ASP A 118 29.22 10.19 33.82
C ASP A 118 30.08 8.94 33.51
N SER A 119 29.67 7.72 33.87
CA SER A 119 30.42 6.49 33.52
C SER A 119 30.03 5.90 32.16
N LEU A 120 30.71 6.36 31.10
CA LEU A 120 30.84 5.66 29.81
C LEU A 120 31.39 4.23 30.04
N ASN A 121 30.61 3.17 29.75
CA ASN A 121 31.08 1.85 29.27
C ASN A 121 29.96 0.79 29.13
N SER A 122 28.90 1.09 28.38
CA SER A 122 28.03 0.06 27.78
C SER A 122 27.44 0.57 26.46
N VAL A 123 27.03 -0.35 25.58
CA VAL A 123 26.50 -0.02 24.25
C VAL A 123 25.01 0.37 24.37
N VAL A 124 24.73 1.49 25.03
CA VAL A 124 23.36 1.96 25.22
C VAL A 124 22.86 2.60 23.92
N LYS A 125 22.02 1.86 23.17
CA LYS A 125 21.38 2.35 21.95
C LYS A 125 20.45 3.55 22.21
N TRP A 126 19.77 3.57 23.35
CA TRP A 126 18.88 4.66 23.79
C TRP A 126 19.60 5.66 24.70
N LYS A 127 19.03 6.86 24.87
CA LYS A 127 19.53 7.90 25.79
C LYS A 127 18.44 8.34 26.75
N GLY A 128 18.82 8.77 27.96
CA GLY A 128 17.88 9.27 28.97
C GLY A 128 18.49 10.40 29.80
N ARG A 129 17.69 11.40 30.17
CA ARG A 129 18.10 12.53 31.02
C ARG A 129 16.96 13.02 31.92
N VAL A 130 17.29 13.61 33.06
CA VAL A 130 16.29 14.29 33.91
C VAL A 130 15.97 15.66 33.30
N LEU A 131 14.67 15.96 33.10
CA LEU A 131 14.19 17.27 32.68
C LEU A 131 13.81 18.15 33.89
N ARG A 132 13.14 17.55 34.87
CA ARG A 132 12.59 18.23 36.05
C ARG A 132 12.29 17.21 37.14
N ASN A 133 12.87 17.39 38.33
CA ASN A 133 12.55 16.58 39.52
C ASN A 133 11.88 17.49 40.56
N GLN A 134 10.57 17.31 40.81
CA GLN A 134 9.80 18.16 41.73
C GLN A 134 8.70 17.39 42.46
N ALA A 135 8.58 17.63 43.76
CA ALA A 135 7.62 16.99 44.66
C ALA A 135 7.66 15.44 44.56
N ALA A 136 6.66 14.83 43.94
CA ALA A 136 6.57 13.38 43.74
C ALA A 136 6.91 12.92 42.31
N GLU A 137 7.07 13.84 41.34
CA GLU A 137 7.30 13.49 39.93
C GLU A 137 8.73 13.83 39.48
N THR A 138 9.40 12.83 38.89
CA THR A 138 10.60 13.05 38.06
C THR A 138 10.22 12.92 36.59
N LYS A 139 10.28 14.02 35.85
CA LYS A 139 10.12 14.04 34.39
C LYS A 139 11.47 13.75 33.72
N MET A 140 11.48 12.73 32.87
CA MET A 140 12.61 12.23 32.11
C MET A 140 12.41 12.54 30.62
N GLY A 141 13.49 12.91 29.94
CA GLY A 141 13.58 12.89 28.48
C GLY A 141 14.20 11.56 28.07
N ILE A 142 13.55 10.82 27.18
CA ILE A 142 13.96 9.49 26.72
C ILE A 142 14.04 9.51 25.20
N THR A 143 15.18 9.15 24.63
CA THR A 143 15.43 9.11 23.19
C THR A 143 15.71 7.66 22.77
N PRO A 144 14.82 7.01 22.00
CA PRO A 144 15.13 5.74 21.36
C PRO A 144 16.29 5.89 20.37
N ALA A 145 16.94 4.79 20.04
CA ALA A 145 17.98 4.78 19.01
C ALA A 145 17.42 5.15 17.63
N ALA A 146 18.24 5.65 16.72
CA ALA A 146 17.81 5.90 15.33
C ALA A 146 17.64 4.60 14.51
N ASP A 147 18.20 3.49 15.01
CA ASP A 147 18.09 2.12 14.49
C ASP A 147 17.23 1.22 15.40
N CYS A 148 16.43 1.80 16.30
CA CYS A 148 15.56 1.08 17.24
C CYS A 148 14.59 0.14 16.50
N ILE A 149 14.28 -1.00 17.12
CA ILE A 149 13.23 -1.92 16.68
C ILE A 149 11.89 -1.18 16.61
N VAL A 150 11.13 -1.39 15.53
CA VAL A 150 9.76 -0.88 15.35
C VAL A 150 8.75 -1.92 15.83
N GLY A 151 7.80 -1.49 16.67
CA GLY A 151 6.86 -2.37 17.33
C GLY A 151 6.24 -1.79 18.61
N LEU A 152 5.52 -2.63 19.35
CA LEU A 152 4.89 -2.30 20.62
C LEU A 152 5.73 -2.81 21.79
N PHE A 153 6.13 -1.92 22.69
CA PHE A 153 6.98 -2.22 23.84
C PHE A 153 6.21 -2.10 25.16
N SER A 154 6.40 -3.08 26.04
CA SER A 154 5.96 -3.00 27.43
C SER A 154 6.93 -2.14 28.25
N THR A 155 6.43 -1.08 28.86
CA THR A 155 7.22 -0.19 29.75
C THR A 155 7.22 -0.73 31.18
N TYR A 156 8.40 -0.78 31.79
CA TYR A 156 8.59 -1.05 33.21
C TYR A 156 9.57 -0.05 33.85
N VAL A 157 9.44 0.14 35.17
CA VAL A 157 10.44 0.85 35.97
C VAL A 157 10.88 -0.05 37.12
N THR A 158 12.19 -0.24 37.26
CA THR A 158 12.81 -1.02 38.34
C THR A 158 13.57 -0.11 39.28
N VAL A 159 13.10 -0.01 40.52
CA VAL A 159 13.84 0.64 41.61
C VAL A 159 14.85 -0.37 42.16
N ILE A 160 16.11 0.04 42.29
CA ILE A 160 17.20 -0.74 42.89
C ILE A 160 17.55 -0.13 44.24
N THR A 161 17.54 -0.97 45.27
CA THR A 161 17.78 -0.59 46.67
C THR A 161 18.80 -1.53 47.31
N SER A 162 19.31 -1.19 48.48
CA SER A 162 20.14 -2.09 49.32
C SER A 162 19.44 -3.39 49.72
N LEU A 163 18.12 -3.47 49.58
CA LEU A 163 17.28 -4.63 49.91
C LEU A 163 16.93 -5.48 48.69
N GLY A 164 17.32 -5.06 47.48
CA GLY A 164 17.02 -5.74 46.22
C GLY A 164 16.40 -4.83 45.16
N LYS A 165 15.93 -5.46 44.07
CA LYS A 165 15.28 -4.80 42.94
C LYS A 165 13.77 -4.98 43.01
N VAL A 166 13.00 -3.91 42.79
CA VAL A 166 11.54 -3.92 42.73
C VAL A 166 11.10 -3.31 41.40
N ARG A 167 10.56 -4.14 40.51
CA ARG A 167 9.97 -3.73 39.22
C ARG A 167 8.49 -3.42 39.39
N THR A 168 7.96 -2.46 38.62
CA THR A 168 6.52 -2.23 38.47
C THR A 168 5.80 -3.46 37.93
N GLU A 169 4.52 -3.60 38.26
CA GLU A 169 3.64 -4.61 37.65
C GLU A 169 3.41 -4.30 36.15
N ARG A 170 2.95 -5.31 35.40
CA ARG A 170 2.61 -5.18 33.97
C ARG A 170 1.40 -4.25 33.81
N ASN A 171 1.58 -3.11 33.14
CA ASN A 171 0.50 -2.17 32.85
C ASN A 171 0.38 -1.88 31.34
N PRO A 172 -0.62 -2.44 30.64
CA PRO A 172 -0.82 -2.20 29.20
C PRO A 172 -1.08 -0.73 28.82
N LYS A 173 -1.56 0.10 29.76
CA LYS A 173 -1.79 1.54 29.51
C LYS A 173 -0.49 2.33 29.34
N THR A 174 0.63 1.77 29.77
CA THR A 174 1.97 2.39 29.64
C THR A 174 2.77 1.77 28.50
N ASP A 175 2.16 0.96 27.65
CA ASP A 175 2.82 0.42 26.46
C ASP A 175 3.00 1.52 25.41
N ILE A 176 4.13 1.45 24.72
CA ILE A 176 4.60 2.47 23.78
C ILE A 176 4.88 1.84 22.41
N TYR A 177 4.25 2.37 21.37
CA TYR A 177 4.59 2.04 19.99
C TYR A 177 5.78 2.90 19.55
N ILE A 178 6.76 2.29 18.90
CA ILE A 178 7.92 2.97 18.30
C ILE A 178 7.89 2.75 16.80
N LEU A 179 7.92 3.85 16.05
CA LEU A 179 7.82 3.90 14.58
C LEU A 179 9.10 4.43 13.93
N PHE A 180 9.23 4.23 12.61
CA PHE A 180 10.28 4.85 11.79
C PHE A 180 10.13 6.40 11.78
N ASN A 181 11.25 7.12 11.64
CA ASN A 181 11.31 8.57 11.79
C ASN A 181 11.85 9.33 10.57
N ALA A 182 10.96 9.65 9.64
CA ALA A 182 11.27 10.48 8.47
C ALA A 182 11.81 11.90 8.81
N TRP A 183 11.60 12.41 10.03
CA TRP A 183 12.06 13.73 10.48
C TRP A 183 13.47 13.70 11.13
N ASN A 184 14.09 12.53 11.33
CA ASN A 184 15.37 12.43 12.02
C ASN A 184 16.54 12.16 11.04
N PRO A 185 17.52 13.08 10.86
CA PRO A 185 18.66 12.90 9.96
C PRO A 185 19.47 11.60 10.16
N SER A 186 19.43 11.03 11.37
CA SER A 186 20.14 9.80 11.73
C SER A 186 19.39 8.52 11.34
N ASP A 187 18.09 8.58 11.06
CA ASP A 187 17.30 7.43 10.59
C ASP A 187 17.64 7.12 9.11
N MET A 188 17.41 5.89 8.68
CA MET A 188 17.54 5.47 7.29
C MET A 188 16.48 6.13 6.39
N VAL A 189 15.29 6.42 6.90
CA VAL A 189 14.17 6.98 6.12
C VAL A 189 14.07 8.50 6.12
N PHE A 190 15.14 9.21 6.47
CA PHE A 190 15.12 10.68 6.51
C PHE A 190 14.91 11.30 5.12
N MET A 191 13.73 11.88 4.90
CA MET A 191 13.49 12.84 3.82
C MET A 191 13.73 14.24 4.35
N ALA A 192 14.29 15.16 3.55
CA ALA A 192 14.68 16.49 4.03
C ALA A 192 13.54 17.53 3.99
N ASN A 193 12.64 17.46 3.00
CA ASN A 193 11.50 18.37 2.82
C ASN A 193 10.33 18.03 3.76
N GLU A 194 9.61 19.02 4.28
CA GLU A 194 8.41 18.79 5.11
C GLU A 194 7.17 18.49 4.27
N ASP A 195 7.07 19.02 3.04
CA ASP A 195 5.95 18.73 2.14
C ASP A 195 6.01 17.27 1.67
N ASP A 196 7.19 16.75 1.34
CA ASP A 196 7.42 15.33 1.06
C ASP A 196 7.07 14.44 2.27
N ARG A 197 7.49 14.81 3.48
CA ARG A 197 7.12 14.08 4.72
C ARG A 197 5.60 14.12 4.96
N THR A 198 4.96 15.23 4.61
CA THR A 198 3.51 15.40 4.72
C THR A 198 2.78 14.52 3.70
N GLU A 199 3.19 14.50 2.43
CA GLU A 199 2.59 13.66 1.40
C GLU A 199 2.87 12.16 1.62
N TYR A 200 4.13 11.79 1.83
CA TYR A 200 4.57 10.40 1.76
C TYR A 200 4.50 9.65 3.10
N VAL A 201 4.22 10.32 4.23
CA VAL A 201 3.95 9.68 5.53
C VAL A 201 2.59 10.10 6.10
N LEU A 202 2.30 11.41 6.12
CA LEU A 202 1.13 11.95 6.84
C LEU A 202 -0.17 11.99 6.02
N ASN A 203 -0.13 11.93 4.69
CA ASN A 203 -1.34 11.93 3.88
C ASN A 203 -2.03 10.56 3.96
N SER A 204 -3.27 10.54 4.47
CA SER A 204 -4.08 9.33 4.64
C SER A 204 -4.91 8.96 3.41
N VAL A 205 -4.82 9.73 2.34
CA VAL A 205 -5.47 9.46 1.05
C VAL A 205 -4.46 9.53 -0.10
N GLY A 206 -4.79 8.86 -1.20
CA GLY A 206 -4.00 8.86 -2.42
C GLY A 206 -4.86 8.86 -3.67
N ILE A 207 -4.18 9.00 -4.81
CA ILE A 207 -4.72 8.80 -6.14
C ILE A 207 -3.93 7.64 -6.75
N ILE A 208 -4.65 6.70 -7.35
CA ILE A 208 -4.12 5.59 -8.13
C ILE A 208 -4.42 5.91 -9.59
N PHE A 209 -3.39 6.01 -10.43
CA PHE A 209 -3.58 6.23 -11.86
C PHE A 209 -3.80 4.89 -12.58
N ASN A 210 -4.60 4.92 -13.63
CA ASN A 210 -4.91 3.77 -14.49
C ASN A 210 -5.37 4.25 -15.88
N GLY A 211 -5.98 3.36 -16.66
CA GLY A 211 -6.38 3.66 -18.04
C GLY A 211 -5.26 3.35 -19.02
N THR A 212 -4.85 4.32 -19.83
CA THR A 212 -3.79 4.20 -20.86
C THR A 212 -2.91 5.47 -20.89
N VAL A 213 -1.79 5.44 -21.63
CA VAL A 213 -0.97 6.65 -21.85
C VAL A 213 -1.78 7.78 -22.50
N SER A 214 -2.68 7.45 -23.43
CA SER A 214 -3.61 8.36 -24.11
C SER A 214 -4.78 8.84 -23.24
N ASP A 215 -5.26 8.00 -22.32
CA ASP A 215 -6.40 8.28 -21.42
C ASP A 215 -6.03 7.97 -19.98
N LYS A 216 -5.57 8.99 -19.26
CA LYS A 216 -5.16 8.88 -17.87
C LYS A 216 -6.39 8.96 -16.99
N SER A 217 -6.87 7.82 -16.53
CA SER A 217 -7.91 7.76 -15.52
C SER A 217 -7.29 7.67 -14.11
N SER A 218 -8.10 7.95 -13.10
CA SER A 218 -7.65 8.10 -11.71
C SER A 218 -8.71 7.58 -10.74
N ARG A 219 -8.27 6.82 -9.74
CA ARG A 219 -9.10 6.27 -8.65
C ARG A 219 -8.67 6.87 -7.31
N PRO A 220 -9.60 7.39 -6.48
CA PRO A 220 -9.29 7.73 -5.09
C PRO A 220 -8.96 6.46 -4.29
N TRP A 221 -8.08 6.58 -3.30
CA TRP A 221 -7.81 5.50 -2.35
C TRP A 221 -7.65 6.02 -0.92
N ASN A 222 -8.40 5.44 0.03
CA ASN A 222 -8.21 5.71 1.46
C ASN A 222 -7.12 4.79 2.02
N PHE A 223 -5.92 5.31 2.24
CA PHE A 223 -4.87 4.54 2.92
C PHE A 223 -5.25 4.27 4.37
N GLY A 224 -5.86 5.24 5.05
CA GLY A 224 -6.46 5.05 6.38
C GLY A 224 -5.48 4.61 7.47
N GLN A 225 -4.17 4.86 7.33
CA GLN A 225 -3.11 4.33 8.20
C GLN A 225 -3.19 4.76 9.68
N PHE A 226 -4.07 5.70 10.01
CA PHE A 226 -4.28 6.21 11.36
C PHE A 226 -5.55 5.67 12.04
N GLN A 227 -6.39 4.93 11.32
CA GLN A 227 -7.60 4.33 11.88
C GLN A 227 -7.25 3.29 12.97
N GLN A 228 -8.11 3.18 13.98
CA GLN A 228 -7.93 2.24 15.08
C GLN A 228 -7.80 0.80 14.57
N GLY A 229 -6.87 0.04 15.16
CA GLY A 229 -6.51 -1.33 14.76
C GLY A 229 -5.61 -1.45 13.52
N VAL A 230 -5.41 -0.41 12.70
CA VAL A 230 -4.58 -0.52 11.47
C VAL A 230 -3.08 -0.65 11.79
N LEU A 231 -2.57 0.04 12.81
CA LEU A 231 -1.19 -0.14 13.29
C LEU A 231 -0.98 -1.53 13.89
N ASP A 232 -1.93 -2.02 14.68
CA ASP A 232 -1.91 -3.39 15.21
C ASP A 232 -1.93 -4.42 14.08
N ALA A 233 -2.69 -4.18 13.00
CA ALA A 233 -2.68 -5.02 11.81
C ALA A 233 -1.32 -5.05 11.10
N CYS A 234 -0.62 -3.92 11.03
CA CYS A 234 0.73 -3.88 10.46
C CYS A 234 1.74 -4.66 11.32
N LEU A 235 1.63 -4.62 12.65
CA LEU A 235 2.45 -5.44 13.53
C LEU A 235 2.09 -6.93 13.43
N PHE A 236 0.79 -7.26 13.40
CA PHE A 236 0.29 -8.62 13.21
C PHE A 236 0.79 -9.26 11.91
N ILE A 237 0.86 -8.51 10.81
CA ILE A 237 1.43 -8.99 9.53
C ILE A 237 2.89 -9.42 9.69
N LEU A 238 3.69 -8.69 10.47
CA LEU A 238 5.08 -9.06 10.76
C LEU A 238 5.19 -10.24 11.73
N ASP A 239 4.29 -10.35 12.71
CA ASP A 239 4.24 -11.48 13.66
C ASP A 239 3.78 -12.78 12.99
N PHE A 240 2.69 -12.73 12.23
CA PHE A 240 2.12 -13.85 11.48
C PHE A 240 3.09 -14.34 10.39
N GLY A 241 3.77 -13.41 9.71
CA GLY A 241 4.88 -13.70 8.81
C GLY A 241 6.15 -14.21 9.49
N LYS A 242 6.17 -14.32 10.83
CA LYS A 242 7.31 -14.79 11.65
C LYS A 242 8.57 -13.96 11.47
N MET A 243 8.45 -12.66 11.20
CA MET A 243 9.60 -11.78 11.04
C MET A 243 10.34 -11.60 12.39
N PRO A 244 11.64 -11.92 12.49
CA PRO A 244 12.43 -11.71 13.70
C PRO A 244 12.41 -10.24 14.15
N LEU A 245 12.30 -10.01 15.46
CA LEU A 245 12.13 -8.67 16.03
C LEU A 245 13.36 -7.79 15.81
N GLU A 246 14.55 -8.39 15.91
CA GLU A 246 15.85 -7.79 15.62
C GLU A 246 15.97 -7.24 14.18
N TYR A 247 15.14 -7.72 13.26
CA TYR A 247 15.10 -7.22 11.88
C TYR A 247 14.09 -6.08 11.68
N ARG A 248 13.20 -5.79 12.64
CA ARG A 248 12.17 -4.75 12.49
C ARG A 248 12.72 -3.33 12.66
N GLY A 249 13.99 -3.17 13.04
CA GLY A 249 14.72 -1.90 12.94
C GLY A 249 15.28 -1.62 11.52
N ASP A 250 15.26 -2.61 10.63
CA ASP A 250 15.89 -2.57 9.31
C ASP A 250 14.84 -2.40 8.20
N VAL A 251 14.91 -1.26 7.49
CA VAL A 251 13.92 -0.88 6.47
C VAL A 251 13.91 -1.87 5.31
N VAL A 252 15.08 -2.37 4.90
CA VAL A 252 15.23 -3.29 3.75
C VAL A 252 14.57 -4.63 4.08
N LYS A 253 14.77 -5.12 5.31
CA LYS A 253 14.16 -6.38 5.77
C LYS A 253 12.66 -6.25 6.02
N VAL A 254 12.20 -5.13 6.59
CA VAL A 254 10.76 -4.88 6.79
C VAL A 254 10.03 -4.79 5.45
N THR A 255 10.56 -4.04 4.49
CA THR A 255 9.94 -3.87 3.16
C THR A 255 9.92 -5.19 2.38
N ARG A 256 11.03 -5.93 2.31
CA ARG A 256 11.14 -7.22 1.60
C ARG A 256 10.29 -8.35 2.21
N LYS A 257 10.09 -8.38 3.53
CA LYS A 257 9.15 -9.34 4.14
C LYS A 257 7.71 -8.89 4.00
N ALA A 258 7.44 -7.59 4.05
CA ALA A 258 6.08 -7.07 3.89
C ALA A 258 5.54 -7.27 2.47
N SER A 259 6.34 -7.10 1.41
CA SER A 259 5.86 -7.34 0.04
C SER A 259 5.42 -8.79 -0.17
N ALA A 260 6.16 -9.76 0.37
CA ALA A 260 5.73 -11.16 0.43
C ALA A 260 4.43 -11.35 1.24
N MET A 261 4.36 -10.78 2.45
CA MET A 261 3.20 -10.95 3.34
C MET A 261 1.92 -10.23 2.90
N ILE A 262 1.98 -9.33 1.92
CA ILE A 262 0.80 -8.63 1.40
C ILE A 262 0.01 -9.52 0.42
N ASN A 263 0.66 -10.44 -0.31
CA ASN A 263 -0.02 -11.45 -1.12
C ASN A 263 -0.11 -12.81 -0.41
N SER A 264 -1.03 -13.67 -0.87
CA SER A 264 -1.37 -14.90 -0.18
C SER A 264 -0.75 -16.19 -0.75
N GLN A 265 0.19 -16.12 -1.70
CA GLN A 265 0.62 -17.31 -2.44
C GLN A 265 1.35 -18.33 -1.53
N ASP A 266 2.35 -17.87 -0.78
CA ASP A 266 3.22 -18.75 0.02
C ASP A 266 2.85 -18.75 1.51
N ASP A 267 2.76 -17.55 2.10
CA ASP A 267 2.75 -17.35 3.56
C ASP A 267 1.35 -17.18 4.17
N ASN A 268 0.27 -17.37 3.41
CA ASN A 268 -1.11 -16.97 3.79
C ASN A 268 -1.23 -15.47 4.14
N GLY A 269 -0.51 -14.61 3.39
CA GLY A 269 -0.56 -13.16 3.52
C GLY A 269 -1.91 -12.52 3.14
N VAL A 270 -1.95 -11.18 3.19
CA VAL A 270 -3.19 -10.41 3.35
C VAL A 270 -4.22 -10.63 2.24
N LEU A 271 -3.81 -10.74 0.97
CA LEU A 271 -4.70 -10.66 -0.18
C LEU A 271 -4.54 -11.80 -1.19
N VAL A 272 -5.68 -12.35 -1.63
CA VAL A 272 -5.79 -13.36 -2.69
C VAL A 272 -5.97 -12.69 -4.05
N GLY A 273 -5.09 -12.95 -4.99
CA GLY A 273 -5.19 -12.44 -6.37
C GLY A 273 -6.32 -13.10 -7.16
N ASN A 274 -7.03 -12.34 -8.00
CA ASN A 274 -7.98 -12.91 -8.95
C ASN A 274 -8.21 -12.00 -10.17
N TRP A 275 -8.16 -12.58 -11.36
CA TRP A 275 -8.30 -11.91 -12.65
C TRP A 275 -9.42 -12.49 -13.54
N SER A 276 -10.14 -13.54 -13.10
CA SER A 276 -11.13 -14.25 -13.93
C SER A 276 -12.42 -13.49 -14.22
N ASN A 277 -12.61 -12.28 -13.67
CA ASN A 277 -13.86 -11.51 -13.64
C ASN A 277 -15.00 -12.16 -12.81
N ASP A 278 -14.89 -13.43 -12.42
CA ASP A 278 -15.72 -14.06 -11.38
C ASP A 278 -15.14 -13.76 -9.99
N PHE A 279 -15.86 -12.93 -9.24
CA PHE A 279 -15.55 -12.57 -7.86
C PHE A 279 -16.59 -13.09 -6.85
N SER A 280 -17.45 -14.03 -7.24
CA SER A 280 -18.61 -14.54 -6.47
C SER A 280 -18.29 -15.01 -5.03
N LEU A 281 -17.06 -15.44 -4.77
CA LEU A 281 -16.58 -15.89 -3.45
C LEU A 281 -15.82 -14.81 -2.65
N GLY A 282 -16.00 -13.52 -2.98
CA GLY A 282 -15.32 -12.40 -2.32
C GLY A 282 -15.81 -11.03 -2.78
N THR A 283 -14.97 -10.02 -2.56
CA THR A 283 -15.18 -8.64 -3.03
C THR A 283 -14.41 -8.43 -4.33
N ALA A 284 -15.05 -7.79 -5.33
CA ALA A 284 -14.39 -7.46 -6.59
C ALA A 284 -13.23 -6.47 -6.34
N PRO A 285 -12.06 -6.61 -7.00
CA PRO A 285 -10.94 -5.68 -6.84
C PRO A 285 -11.28 -4.20 -7.13
N THR A 286 -12.31 -3.97 -7.95
CA THR A 286 -12.89 -2.64 -8.25
C THR A 286 -13.76 -2.04 -7.15
N ALA A 287 -14.25 -2.85 -6.21
CA ALA A 287 -15.17 -2.42 -5.14
C ALA A 287 -14.44 -1.91 -3.89
N TRP A 288 -13.13 -2.15 -3.77
CA TRP A 288 -12.32 -1.56 -2.70
C TRP A 288 -12.12 -0.06 -2.92
N THR A 289 -12.37 0.71 -1.86
CA THR A 289 -12.14 2.15 -1.79
C THR A 289 -10.89 2.49 -0.96
N GLY A 290 -10.45 1.58 -0.09
CA GLY A 290 -9.34 1.81 0.82
C GLY A 290 -8.85 0.55 1.54
N SER A 291 -7.73 0.69 2.25
CA SER A 291 -6.98 -0.43 2.84
C SER A 291 -7.47 -0.87 4.21
N ALA A 292 -8.13 0.01 4.98
CA ALA A 292 -8.49 -0.25 6.37
C ALA A 292 -9.46 -1.44 6.52
N GLU A 293 -10.48 -1.54 5.66
CA GLU A 293 -11.43 -2.67 5.65
C GLU A 293 -10.70 -4.01 5.45
N ILE A 294 -9.73 -4.05 4.53
CA ILE A 294 -8.95 -5.25 4.20
C ILE A 294 -8.08 -5.67 5.40
N LEU A 295 -7.29 -4.74 5.94
CA LEU A 295 -6.36 -5.02 7.04
C LEU A 295 -7.10 -5.46 8.32
N LEU A 296 -8.17 -4.77 8.68
CA LEU A 296 -9.00 -5.12 9.84
C LEU A 296 -9.75 -6.44 9.62
N SER A 297 -10.17 -6.74 8.39
CA SER A 297 -10.76 -8.05 8.03
C SER A 297 -9.76 -9.20 8.13
N TYR A 298 -8.50 -8.99 7.78
CA TYR A 298 -7.46 -10.02 7.84
C TYR A 298 -7.14 -10.40 9.30
N VAL A 299 -6.92 -9.40 10.16
CA VAL A 299 -6.66 -9.62 11.60
C VAL A 299 -7.87 -10.24 12.30
N SER A 300 -9.08 -9.72 12.08
CA SER A 300 -10.29 -10.24 12.76
C SER A 300 -10.66 -11.67 12.35
N LYS A 301 -10.16 -12.16 11.21
CA LYS A 301 -10.26 -13.56 10.78
C LYS A 301 -9.05 -14.42 11.18
N GLY A 302 -8.11 -13.88 11.96
CA GLY A 302 -6.93 -14.60 12.45
C GLY A 302 -5.86 -14.88 11.38
N GLY A 303 -5.74 -14.02 10.38
CA GLY A 303 -4.78 -14.18 9.27
C GLY A 303 -5.29 -15.01 8.09
N VAL A 304 -6.61 -15.16 7.93
CA VAL A 304 -7.20 -15.76 6.72
C VAL A 304 -7.19 -14.74 5.57
N PRO A 305 -6.56 -15.06 4.41
CA PRO A 305 -6.46 -14.15 3.28
C PRO A 305 -7.78 -13.57 2.77
N ILE A 306 -7.75 -12.30 2.37
CA ILE A 306 -8.91 -11.52 1.93
C ILE A 306 -9.06 -11.60 0.41
N LYS A 307 -10.29 -11.81 -0.05
CA LYS A 307 -10.66 -12.00 -1.46
C LYS A 307 -11.40 -10.78 -1.99
N TYR A 308 -11.02 -10.13 -3.10
CA TYR A 308 -9.89 -10.40 -4.01
C TYR A 308 -9.08 -9.14 -4.32
N ALA A 309 -7.83 -9.32 -4.77
CA ALA A 309 -6.90 -8.28 -5.17
C ALA A 309 -6.44 -8.38 -6.63
N GLN A 310 -5.94 -7.23 -7.10
CA GLN A 310 -5.27 -6.94 -8.36
C GLN A 310 -4.18 -5.88 -8.02
N CYS A 311 -3.24 -5.55 -8.91
CA CYS A 311 -2.00 -4.83 -8.55
C CYS A 311 -2.22 -3.56 -7.72
N TRP A 312 -3.18 -2.69 -8.10
CA TRP A 312 -3.48 -1.47 -7.35
C TRP A 312 -4.03 -1.71 -5.94
N VAL A 313 -4.68 -2.85 -5.69
CA VAL A 313 -5.17 -3.26 -4.37
C VAL A 313 -3.99 -3.70 -3.49
N TYR A 314 -3.06 -4.48 -4.05
CA TYR A 314 -1.82 -4.84 -3.38
C TYR A 314 -1.00 -3.60 -3.05
N ALA A 315 -0.72 -2.75 -4.03
CA ALA A 315 0.05 -1.52 -3.84
C ALA A 315 -0.66 -0.50 -2.92
N GLY A 316 -2.00 -0.46 -2.93
CA GLY A 316 -2.80 0.38 -2.02
C GLY A 316 -2.69 -0.06 -0.56
N VAL A 317 -2.82 -1.37 -0.29
CA VAL A 317 -2.70 -1.92 1.06
C VAL A 317 -1.26 -1.92 1.56
N PHE A 318 -0.28 -2.18 0.69
CA PHE A 318 1.13 -2.11 1.04
C PHE A 318 1.58 -0.67 1.31
N ASN A 319 1.12 0.33 0.54
CA ASN A 319 1.37 1.74 0.87
C ASN A 319 0.81 2.13 2.25
N THR A 320 -0.36 1.62 2.63
CA THR A 320 -0.89 1.78 3.99
C THR A 320 0.04 1.20 5.04
N PHE A 321 0.52 -0.04 4.85
CA PHE A 321 1.45 -0.70 5.75
C PHE A 321 2.73 0.14 5.96
N LEU A 322 3.33 0.59 4.85
CA LEU A 322 4.55 1.42 4.86
C LEU A 322 4.33 2.73 5.62
N ARG A 323 3.31 3.52 5.25
CA ARG A 323 2.99 4.80 5.90
C ARG A 323 2.61 4.62 7.37
N CYS A 324 1.90 3.55 7.72
CA CYS A 324 1.48 3.27 9.10
C CYS A 324 2.69 3.08 10.03
N LEU A 325 3.71 2.35 9.59
CA LEU A 325 4.96 2.16 10.33
C LEU A 325 5.89 3.39 10.31
N GLY A 326 5.56 4.42 9.52
CA GLY A 326 6.34 5.66 9.39
C GLY A 326 7.40 5.64 8.29
N LEU A 327 7.33 4.69 7.36
CA LEU A 327 8.16 4.65 6.16
C LEU A 327 7.55 5.63 5.13
N PRO A 328 8.32 6.58 4.55
CA PRO A 328 7.84 7.42 3.46
C PRO A 328 7.65 6.56 2.21
N SER A 329 6.43 6.54 1.69
CA SER A 329 6.12 5.75 0.49
C SER A 329 5.10 6.42 -0.43
N ARG A 330 5.18 6.06 -1.71
CA ARG A 330 4.25 6.46 -2.76
C ARG A 330 3.84 5.26 -3.62
N LEU A 331 2.69 5.38 -4.27
CA LEU A 331 2.16 4.38 -5.19
C LEU A 331 2.50 4.82 -6.61
N ILE A 332 3.01 3.87 -7.40
CA ILE A 332 3.48 4.09 -8.77
C ILE A 332 2.51 3.41 -9.74
N THR A 333 2.27 4.03 -10.89
CA THR A 333 1.58 3.41 -12.03
C THR A 333 2.51 3.43 -13.24
N ASN A 334 2.90 2.27 -13.75
CA ASN A 334 3.65 2.11 -15.00
C ASN A 334 2.69 1.73 -16.12
N TYR A 335 2.77 2.39 -17.29
CA TYR A 335 1.93 2.11 -18.44
C TYR A 335 2.69 1.34 -19.51
N PHE A 336 2.05 0.30 -20.07
CA PHE A 336 2.71 -0.75 -20.86
C PHE A 336 3.86 -1.41 -20.07
N SER A 337 3.54 -1.90 -18.87
CA SER A 337 4.51 -2.62 -18.02
C SER A 337 4.74 -4.00 -18.60
N ALA A 338 5.99 -4.36 -18.90
CA ALA A 338 6.29 -5.75 -19.27
C ALA A 338 6.14 -6.67 -18.06
N HIS A 339 5.78 -7.91 -18.32
CA HIS A 339 5.85 -9.04 -17.41
C HIS A 339 6.60 -10.15 -18.16
N ASP A 340 7.93 -10.08 -18.11
CA ASP A 340 8.83 -11.18 -18.44
C ASP A 340 8.62 -12.32 -17.43
N SER A 341 8.50 -13.55 -17.93
CA SER A 341 8.36 -14.76 -17.11
C SER A 341 9.56 -15.71 -17.21
N LEU A 342 10.69 -15.24 -17.75
CA LEU A 342 11.89 -16.03 -18.01
C LEU A 342 13.16 -15.46 -17.36
N GLY A 343 13.11 -14.26 -16.75
CA GLY A 343 14.27 -13.55 -16.21
C GLY A 343 15.08 -12.82 -17.29
N SER A 344 14.41 -12.47 -18.39
CA SER A 344 14.93 -11.79 -19.57
C SER A 344 15.03 -10.27 -19.36
N ILE A 345 15.64 -9.58 -20.34
CA ILE A 345 15.51 -8.12 -20.54
C ILE A 345 14.87 -7.79 -21.90
N GLU A 346 14.36 -8.82 -22.57
CA GLU A 346 13.62 -8.80 -23.83
C GLU A 346 12.28 -9.53 -23.59
N THR A 347 11.20 -9.08 -24.21
CA THR A 347 9.84 -9.64 -24.02
C THR A 347 9.39 -10.32 -25.31
N ASP A 348 9.23 -11.64 -25.24
CA ASP A 348 9.05 -12.50 -26.42
C ASP A 348 7.57 -12.69 -26.77
N ILE A 349 7.17 -12.16 -27.94
CA ILE A 349 5.83 -12.37 -28.51
C ILE A 349 5.94 -13.32 -29.71
N VAL A 350 5.32 -14.49 -29.60
CA VAL A 350 5.32 -15.53 -30.65
C VAL A 350 4.10 -15.36 -31.56
N LEU A 351 4.36 -15.28 -32.86
CA LEU A 351 3.35 -15.18 -33.92
C LEU A 351 3.27 -16.48 -34.74
N ASP A 352 2.09 -16.83 -35.22
CA ASP A 352 1.86 -17.99 -36.11
C ASP A 352 2.17 -17.70 -37.60
N GLU A 353 1.92 -18.69 -38.49
CA GLU A 353 2.15 -18.54 -39.93
C GLU A 353 1.30 -17.42 -40.57
N ASP A 354 0.16 -17.04 -39.97
CA ASP A 354 -0.74 -15.96 -40.43
C ASP A 354 -0.46 -14.61 -39.75
N GLY A 355 0.41 -14.58 -38.73
CA GLY A 355 0.80 -13.38 -37.99
C GLY A 355 -0.09 -13.02 -36.79
N GLN A 356 -0.92 -13.95 -36.32
CA GLN A 356 -1.65 -13.81 -35.05
C GLN A 356 -0.76 -14.24 -33.87
N ILE A 357 -1.05 -13.77 -32.66
CA ILE A 357 -0.30 -14.16 -31.45
C ILE A 357 -0.63 -15.61 -31.08
N ASP A 358 0.38 -16.49 -31.07
CA ASP A 358 0.25 -17.87 -30.61
C ASP A 358 0.28 -17.89 -29.07
N MET A 359 -0.92 -17.84 -28.49
CA MET A 359 -1.17 -17.90 -27.05
C MET A 359 -0.72 -19.22 -26.37
N ASN A 360 -0.25 -20.22 -27.12
CA ASN A 360 0.31 -21.45 -26.56
C ASN A 360 1.83 -21.38 -26.36
N TYR A 361 2.50 -20.38 -26.95
CA TYR A 361 3.97 -20.23 -26.93
C TYR A 361 4.42 -18.82 -26.49
N THR A 362 3.55 -17.82 -26.55
CA THR A 362 3.77 -16.51 -25.91
C THR A 362 3.50 -16.65 -24.40
N THR A 363 4.55 -16.69 -23.59
CA THR A 363 4.46 -16.74 -22.12
C THR A 363 4.39 -15.36 -21.49
N ASP A 364 5.14 -14.41 -22.04
CA ASP A 364 5.23 -13.06 -21.50
C ASP A 364 3.96 -12.25 -21.79
N SER A 365 3.75 -11.18 -21.03
CA SER A 365 2.63 -10.26 -21.24
C SER A 365 3.03 -8.80 -21.05
N ILE A 366 2.29 -7.88 -21.68
CA ILE A 366 2.50 -6.44 -21.50
C ILE A 366 1.19 -5.83 -20.99
N TRP A 367 1.23 -5.38 -19.74
CA TRP A 367 0.06 -4.93 -19.00
C TRP A 367 -0.25 -3.48 -19.35
N ASN A 368 -1.52 -3.17 -19.65
CA ASN A 368 -1.96 -1.83 -20.06
C ASN A 368 -1.50 -0.77 -19.05
N TYR A 369 -1.62 -1.12 -17.77
CA TYR A 369 -0.85 -0.52 -16.68
C TYR A 369 -0.61 -1.56 -15.58
N HIS A 370 0.44 -1.32 -14.79
CA HIS A 370 0.76 -2.05 -13.57
C HIS A 370 1.02 -1.06 -12.41
N CYS A 371 0.89 -1.51 -11.17
CA CYS A 371 1.03 -0.66 -9.99
C CYS A 371 1.86 -1.32 -8.88
N TRP A 372 2.92 -0.64 -8.45
CA TRP A 372 3.79 -1.03 -7.33
C TRP A 372 3.98 0.13 -6.33
N ASN A 373 4.90 -0.03 -5.36
CA ASN A 373 5.24 1.02 -4.41
C ASN A 373 6.70 1.47 -4.52
N GLU A 374 6.94 2.74 -4.22
CA GLU A 374 8.27 3.23 -3.88
C GLU A 374 8.35 3.54 -2.38
N VAL A 375 9.47 3.18 -1.76
CA VAL A 375 9.82 3.52 -0.37
C VAL A 375 11.13 4.30 -0.32
N PHE A 376 11.18 5.38 0.46
CA PHE A 376 12.38 6.21 0.58
C PHE A 376 13.29 5.69 1.71
N THR A 377 14.50 5.24 1.37
CA THR A 377 15.49 4.82 2.38
C THR A 377 16.94 4.97 1.91
N LYS A 378 17.83 5.21 2.86
CA LYS A 378 19.26 4.90 2.73
C LYS A 378 19.45 3.39 2.52
N ARG A 379 20.40 3.03 1.66
CA ARG A 379 20.84 1.66 1.38
C ARG A 379 22.32 1.50 1.75
N PRO A 380 22.64 1.16 3.02
CA PRO A 380 24.03 1.02 3.47
C PRO A 380 24.72 -0.26 2.97
N ASP A 381 23.94 -1.15 2.36
CA ASP A 381 24.27 -2.45 1.78
C ASP A 381 24.83 -2.36 0.34
N ILE A 382 24.57 -1.25 -0.36
CA ILE A 382 25.04 -0.96 -1.73
C ILE A 382 25.63 0.46 -1.82
N PRO A 383 26.26 0.89 -2.92
CA PRO A 383 26.89 2.22 -2.98
C PRO A 383 25.91 3.37 -2.68
N PRO A 384 26.28 4.38 -1.85
CA PRO A 384 25.34 5.38 -1.35
C PRO A 384 24.56 6.18 -2.39
N VAL A 385 25.05 6.29 -3.64
CA VAL A 385 24.36 6.93 -4.77
C VAL A 385 23.03 6.25 -5.12
N PHE A 386 22.86 4.97 -4.77
CA PHE A 386 21.65 4.19 -5.00
C PHE A 386 20.65 4.25 -3.83
N SER A 387 20.91 5.08 -2.81
CA SER A 387 19.95 5.44 -1.77
C SER A 387 18.87 6.40 -2.29
N GLY A 388 17.72 6.44 -1.62
CA GLY A 388 16.57 7.25 -2.01
C GLY A 388 15.36 6.36 -2.27
N TRP A 389 14.59 6.65 -3.34
CA TRP A 389 13.46 5.82 -3.73
C TRP A 389 13.90 4.41 -4.15
N GLN A 390 13.27 3.41 -3.54
CA GLN A 390 13.41 2.01 -3.88
C GLN A 390 12.05 1.47 -4.35
N ALA A 391 11.99 0.85 -5.53
CA ALA A 391 10.80 0.14 -5.99
C ALA A 391 10.62 -1.18 -5.22
N VAL A 392 9.38 -1.49 -4.87
CA VAL A 392 8.97 -2.71 -4.15
C VAL A 392 7.58 -3.09 -4.66
N ASP A 393 7.43 -4.28 -5.24
CA ASP A 393 6.10 -4.80 -5.59
C ASP A 393 5.72 -5.99 -4.69
N ALA A 394 4.45 -5.97 -4.29
CA ALA A 394 3.76 -6.97 -3.51
C ALA A 394 2.78 -7.81 -4.36
N THR A 395 2.56 -7.45 -5.62
CA THR A 395 1.81 -8.26 -6.58
C THR A 395 2.58 -9.56 -6.85
N PRO A 396 1.91 -10.73 -6.77
CA PRO A 396 2.57 -12.00 -7.10
C PRO A 396 2.70 -12.12 -8.62
N GLN A 397 3.85 -11.70 -9.14
CA GLN A 397 4.29 -11.89 -10.52
C GLN A 397 5.28 -13.06 -10.56
N GLU A 398 6.58 -12.80 -10.34
CA GLU A 398 7.63 -13.81 -10.29
C GLU A 398 8.11 -14.12 -8.86
N THR A 399 8.86 -15.23 -8.71
CA THR A 399 9.41 -15.64 -7.41
C THR A 399 10.85 -15.18 -7.19
N SER A 400 11.10 -14.50 -6.07
CA SER A 400 12.43 -14.09 -5.64
C SER A 400 12.84 -14.87 -4.38
N GLU A 401 13.95 -15.61 -4.48
CA GLU A 401 14.43 -16.56 -3.46
C GLU A 401 13.37 -17.62 -3.06
N GLY A 402 12.48 -18.00 -4.00
CA GLY A 402 11.43 -18.99 -3.77
C GLY A 402 10.15 -18.46 -3.09
N TYR A 403 9.95 -17.15 -3.08
CA TYR A 403 8.73 -16.49 -2.58
C TYR A 403 8.21 -15.47 -3.61
N TYR A 404 6.90 -15.30 -3.73
CA TYR A 404 6.31 -14.23 -4.56
C TYR A 404 6.51 -12.86 -3.88
N ARG A 405 7.59 -12.16 -4.26
CA ARG A 405 7.98 -10.85 -3.74
C ARG A 405 8.95 -10.14 -4.68
N CYS A 406 8.89 -8.82 -4.72
CA CYS A 406 9.88 -7.99 -5.40
C CYS A 406 10.44 -6.90 -4.46
N GLY A 407 11.74 -6.61 -4.56
CA GLY A 407 12.42 -5.47 -3.97
C GLY A 407 12.88 -5.62 -2.50
N PRO A 408 13.47 -4.55 -1.91
CA PRO A 408 13.63 -3.22 -2.51
C PRO A 408 14.72 -3.12 -3.58
N VAL A 409 14.34 -2.58 -4.73
CA VAL A 409 15.19 -2.30 -5.90
C VAL A 409 15.52 -0.82 -5.93
N SER A 410 16.78 -0.41 -6.11
CA SER A 410 17.07 1.03 -6.26
C SER A 410 16.62 1.55 -7.63
N VAL A 411 15.72 2.54 -7.65
CA VAL A 411 15.23 3.17 -8.89
C VAL A 411 16.39 3.81 -9.66
N ALA A 412 17.37 4.37 -8.95
CA ALA A 412 18.60 4.89 -9.55
C ALA A 412 19.48 3.78 -10.16
N ALA A 413 19.54 2.58 -9.56
CA ALA A 413 20.29 1.47 -10.14
C ALA A 413 19.63 0.93 -11.41
N VAL A 414 18.30 0.84 -11.44
CA VAL A 414 17.52 0.50 -12.64
C VAL A 414 17.85 1.48 -13.78
N LYS A 415 17.81 2.78 -13.51
CA LYS A 415 18.09 3.82 -14.51
C LYS A 415 19.50 3.78 -15.10
N GLU A 416 20.52 3.52 -14.30
CA GLU A 416 21.89 3.40 -14.79
C GLU A 416 22.23 1.99 -15.34
N GLY A 417 21.26 1.07 -15.40
CA GLY A 417 21.47 -0.32 -15.87
C GLY A 417 22.33 -1.18 -14.94
N GLU A 418 22.43 -0.82 -13.66
CA GLU A 418 23.32 -1.42 -12.67
C GLU A 418 22.69 -2.65 -11.98
N LEU A 419 22.19 -3.59 -12.79
CA LEU A 419 21.27 -4.68 -12.39
C LEU A 419 21.88 -5.76 -11.47
N ARG A 420 23.16 -5.65 -11.12
CA ARG A 420 23.88 -6.61 -10.24
C ARG A 420 23.59 -6.45 -8.75
N TYR A 421 22.90 -5.37 -8.35
CA TYR A 421 22.64 -5.07 -6.94
C TYR A 421 21.35 -5.74 -6.47
N GLU A 422 21.38 -6.37 -5.30
CA GLU A 422 20.17 -6.86 -4.65
C GLU A 422 19.21 -5.69 -4.33
N TYR A 423 17.89 -5.85 -4.41
CA TYR A 423 17.14 -7.03 -4.85
C TYR A 423 16.57 -6.82 -6.26
N ASP A 424 16.28 -7.92 -6.96
CA ASP A 424 15.31 -8.03 -8.07
C ASP A 424 15.45 -7.01 -9.22
N ALA A 425 16.66 -6.46 -9.41
CA ALA A 425 16.86 -5.31 -10.30
C ALA A 425 16.62 -5.60 -11.79
N SER A 426 16.97 -6.80 -12.27
CA SER A 426 16.69 -7.20 -13.65
C SER A 426 15.19 -7.23 -13.97
N PHE A 427 14.37 -7.69 -13.02
CA PHE A 427 12.92 -7.78 -13.18
C PHE A 427 12.30 -6.39 -13.34
N VAL A 428 12.53 -5.49 -12.37
CA VAL A 428 12.01 -4.11 -12.41
C VAL A 428 12.59 -3.31 -13.59
N PHE A 429 13.78 -3.65 -14.09
CA PHE A 429 14.31 -3.08 -15.33
C PHE A 429 13.54 -3.57 -16.56
N ALA A 430 13.24 -4.87 -16.66
CA ALA A 430 12.41 -5.40 -17.73
C ALA A 430 11.01 -4.74 -17.74
N GLU A 431 10.37 -4.58 -16.57
CA GLU A 431 9.05 -3.93 -16.44
C GLU A 431 8.96 -2.53 -17.10
N VAL A 432 10.06 -1.76 -17.10
CA VAL A 432 10.11 -0.36 -17.59
C VAL A 432 10.90 -0.16 -18.90
N ASN A 433 11.76 -1.11 -19.27
CA ASN A 433 12.74 -0.95 -20.36
C ASN A 433 13.03 -2.26 -21.14
N SER A 434 12.15 -3.25 -21.10
CA SER A 434 12.26 -4.43 -21.97
C SER A 434 12.04 -4.08 -23.45
N ASP A 435 12.87 -4.63 -24.34
CA ASP A 435 12.66 -4.58 -25.79
C ASP A 435 11.66 -5.66 -26.21
N VAL A 436 10.60 -5.30 -26.94
CA VAL A 436 9.58 -6.28 -27.37
C VAL A 436 10.02 -6.96 -28.66
N VAL A 437 10.30 -8.26 -28.61
CA VAL A 437 10.79 -9.06 -29.73
C VAL A 437 9.65 -9.92 -30.28
N PHE A 438 9.36 -9.76 -31.57
CA PHE A 438 8.35 -10.54 -32.26
C PHE A 438 9.00 -11.69 -33.04
N HIS A 439 8.72 -12.92 -32.65
CA HIS A 439 9.18 -14.14 -33.31
C HIS A 439 8.04 -14.72 -34.14
N LYS A 440 8.21 -14.85 -35.46
CA LYS A 440 7.28 -15.64 -36.28
C LYS A 440 7.68 -17.10 -36.26
N ARG A 441 6.71 -18.00 -36.10
CA ARG A 441 6.90 -19.45 -36.02
C ARG A 441 6.27 -20.18 -37.20
N ASP A 442 7.04 -21.09 -37.80
CA ASP A 442 6.55 -21.93 -38.90
C ASP A 442 5.87 -23.23 -38.38
N LYS A 443 5.14 -23.90 -39.27
CA LYS A 443 4.49 -25.20 -38.99
C LYS A 443 5.43 -26.36 -38.69
N TYR A 444 6.74 -26.19 -38.86
CA TYR A 444 7.78 -27.15 -38.49
C TYR A 444 8.36 -26.86 -37.10
N GLY A 445 8.01 -25.71 -36.50
CA GLY A 445 8.40 -25.26 -35.17
C GLY A 445 9.62 -24.33 -35.15
N ASN A 446 10.17 -23.93 -36.30
CA ASN A 446 11.28 -22.97 -36.39
C ASN A 446 10.76 -21.55 -36.09
N THR A 447 11.60 -20.70 -35.50
CA THR A 447 11.30 -19.28 -35.23
C THR A 447 12.26 -18.34 -35.96
N GLU A 448 11.75 -17.20 -36.42
CA GLU A 448 12.52 -16.08 -36.97
C GLU A 448 12.08 -14.75 -36.33
N VAL A 449 13.03 -13.86 -36.00
CA VAL A 449 12.71 -12.52 -35.48
C VAL A 449 12.22 -11.65 -36.64
N VAL A 450 10.97 -11.20 -36.58
CA VAL A 450 10.34 -10.37 -37.64
C VAL A 450 10.32 -8.88 -37.30
N SER A 451 10.34 -8.51 -36.01
CA SER A 451 10.53 -7.12 -35.58
C SER A 451 10.97 -7.03 -34.12
N VAL A 452 11.57 -5.89 -33.76
CA VAL A 452 11.91 -5.52 -32.38
C VAL A 452 11.38 -4.10 -32.13
N ASN A 453 10.73 -3.86 -30.99
CA ASN A 453 10.23 -2.53 -30.62
C ASN A 453 10.82 -2.07 -29.28
N THR A 454 11.80 -1.17 -29.37
CA THR A 454 12.60 -0.66 -28.25
C THR A 454 11.99 0.59 -27.57
N THR A 455 10.67 0.80 -27.74
CA THR A 455 9.95 2.02 -27.30
C THR A 455 8.54 1.74 -26.76
N TYR A 456 8.13 0.47 -26.68
CA TYR A 456 6.76 0.12 -26.31
C TYR A 456 6.55 -0.05 -24.80
N VAL A 457 7.56 -0.55 -24.09
CA VAL A 457 7.47 -0.84 -22.65
C VAL A 457 7.75 0.42 -21.83
N GLY A 458 7.02 0.59 -20.72
CA GLY A 458 7.24 1.66 -19.76
C GLY A 458 7.17 3.09 -20.34
N GLN A 459 6.26 3.32 -21.30
CA GLN A 459 6.15 4.62 -22.01
C GLN A 459 5.83 5.79 -21.08
N LEU A 460 5.29 5.52 -19.88
CA LEU A 460 4.97 6.52 -18.88
C LEU A 460 4.91 5.89 -17.49
N ILE A 461 5.50 6.55 -16.50
CA ILE A 461 5.44 6.17 -15.09
C ILE A 461 4.93 7.37 -14.29
N LEU A 462 3.80 7.18 -13.60
CA LEU A 462 3.13 8.22 -12.82
C LEU A 462 3.14 7.94 -11.32
N THR A 463 3.11 9.00 -10.54
CA THR A 463 2.70 8.97 -9.13
C THR A 463 1.85 10.19 -8.79
N LYS A 464 1.32 10.27 -7.57
CA LYS A 464 0.55 11.42 -7.10
C LYS A 464 1.51 12.55 -6.70
N MET A 465 1.32 13.73 -7.27
CA MET A 465 2.10 14.93 -6.97
C MET A 465 1.98 15.35 -5.49
N VAL A 466 3.07 15.84 -4.91
CA VAL A 466 3.11 16.38 -3.54
C VAL A 466 2.08 17.51 -3.38
N GLY A 467 1.18 17.39 -2.40
CA GLY A 467 0.18 18.40 -2.09
C GLY A 467 -0.97 18.57 -3.12
N SER A 468 -0.97 17.79 -4.21
CA SER A 468 -1.97 17.88 -5.29
C SER A 468 -2.55 16.51 -5.64
N ASN A 469 -3.74 16.46 -6.24
CA ASN A 469 -4.33 15.22 -6.78
C ASN A 469 -3.98 15.00 -8.27
N GLU A 470 -3.24 15.93 -8.88
CA GLU A 470 -2.72 15.80 -10.25
C GLU A 470 -1.58 14.75 -10.33
N PRO A 471 -1.36 14.14 -11.51
CA PRO A 471 -0.25 13.23 -11.73
C PRO A 471 1.11 13.95 -11.81
N GLU A 472 2.15 13.31 -11.30
CA GLU A 472 3.56 13.62 -11.49
C GLU A 472 4.19 12.57 -12.41
N ASP A 473 4.84 13.01 -13.49
CA ASP A 473 5.57 12.13 -14.42
C ASP A 473 6.99 11.88 -13.92
N ILE A 474 7.24 10.64 -13.47
CA ILE A 474 8.52 10.19 -12.93
C ILE A 474 9.25 9.23 -13.89
N THR A 475 8.83 9.10 -15.14
CA THR A 475 9.43 8.19 -16.14
C THR A 475 10.95 8.41 -16.26
N HIS A 476 11.35 9.69 -16.21
CA HIS A 476 12.73 10.15 -16.22
C HIS A 476 13.59 9.72 -15.01
N THR A 477 12.99 9.12 -13.98
CA THR A 477 13.69 8.55 -12.80
C THR A 477 14.04 7.08 -12.99
N TYR A 478 13.29 6.33 -13.82
CA TYR A 478 13.55 4.92 -14.14
C TYR A 478 14.34 4.71 -15.42
N LYS A 479 14.19 5.58 -16.43
CA LYS A 479 14.94 5.48 -17.69
C LYS A 479 15.33 6.82 -18.30
N TYR A 480 16.24 6.77 -19.26
CA TYR A 480 16.67 7.91 -20.06
C TYR A 480 15.69 8.17 -21.24
N PRO A 481 15.63 9.40 -21.80
CA PRO A 481 14.74 9.69 -22.92
C PRO A 481 15.09 8.90 -24.19
N GLU A 482 14.09 8.24 -24.77
CA GLU A 482 14.22 7.42 -25.97
C GLU A 482 14.56 8.23 -27.23
N GLY A 483 15.17 7.55 -28.22
CA GLY A 483 15.52 8.13 -29.51
C GLY A 483 14.30 8.52 -30.35
N LYS A 484 14.49 9.47 -31.29
CA LYS A 484 13.42 9.97 -32.17
C LYS A 484 13.06 8.98 -33.30
N GLY A 485 12.33 7.93 -32.96
CA GLY A 485 11.65 7.05 -33.94
C GLY A 485 10.38 7.69 -34.54
N PRO A 486 9.84 7.10 -35.63
CA PRO A 486 8.53 7.48 -36.18
C PRO A 486 7.40 7.15 -35.19
N ARG A 487 6.29 7.89 -35.26
CA ARG A 487 5.12 7.73 -34.38
C ARG A 487 3.81 7.69 -35.17
N MET A 488 2.83 6.99 -34.62
CA MET A 488 1.46 6.91 -35.11
C MET A 488 0.52 7.38 -34.00
N GLU A 489 -0.37 8.33 -34.29
CA GLU A 489 -1.31 8.86 -33.29
C GLU A 489 -2.75 8.54 -33.67
N ALA A 490 -3.48 7.94 -32.73
CA ALA A 490 -4.94 7.81 -32.75
C ALA A 490 -5.56 8.94 -31.90
N LYS A 491 -6.59 9.61 -32.43
CA LYS A 491 -7.36 10.64 -31.70
C LYS A 491 -8.85 10.34 -31.76
N GLN A 492 -9.49 10.32 -30.60
CA GLN A 492 -10.91 10.02 -30.44
C GLN A 492 -11.74 11.30 -30.38
N ILE A 493 -12.93 11.27 -30.98
CA ILE A 493 -13.98 12.27 -30.77
C ILE A 493 -15.28 11.51 -30.44
N ASN A 494 -15.87 11.83 -29.28
CA ASN A 494 -17.09 11.17 -28.81
C ASN A 494 -18.33 11.95 -29.25
N THR A 495 -19.24 11.28 -29.97
CA THR A 495 -20.56 11.81 -30.33
C THR A 495 -21.62 10.73 -30.17
N ALA A 496 -22.66 11.04 -29.39
CA ALA A 496 -23.90 10.25 -29.23
C ALA A 496 -23.79 8.77 -28.80
N GLY A 497 -22.59 8.26 -28.47
CA GLY A 497 -22.36 6.88 -28.04
C GLY A 497 -21.63 6.00 -29.06
N ASP A 498 -21.32 6.52 -30.25
CA ASP A 498 -20.44 5.86 -31.21
C ASP A 498 -18.99 6.34 -31.02
N ILE A 499 -18.04 5.43 -31.17
CA ILE A 499 -16.60 5.68 -31.03
C ILE A 499 -16.02 5.97 -32.41
N SER A 500 -15.50 7.18 -32.62
CA SER A 500 -14.80 7.57 -33.85
C SER A 500 -13.30 7.71 -33.60
N LEU A 501 -12.52 6.86 -34.27
CA LEU A 501 -11.07 6.74 -34.18
C LEU A 501 -10.43 7.42 -35.40
N THR A 502 -9.72 8.52 -35.18
CA THR A 502 -8.94 9.19 -36.22
C THR A 502 -7.51 8.68 -36.20
N ILE A 503 -7.13 7.90 -37.22
CA ILE A 503 -5.76 7.43 -37.43
C ILE A 503 -5.03 8.47 -38.30
N ILE A 504 -3.88 8.95 -37.82
CA ILE A 504 -3.04 9.91 -38.53
C ILE A 504 -1.76 9.20 -39.00
N VAL A 505 -1.50 9.22 -40.31
CA VAL A 505 -0.32 8.62 -40.95
C VAL A 505 0.50 9.72 -41.62
N SER A 506 1.82 9.74 -41.41
CA SER A 506 2.73 10.74 -41.99
C SER A 506 3.89 10.07 -42.72
N ASN A 507 4.01 10.30 -44.03
CA ASN A 507 5.09 9.76 -44.85
C ASN A 507 6.34 10.66 -44.75
N LEU A 508 7.24 10.34 -43.83
CA LEU A 508 8.49 11.07 -43.61
C LEU A 508 9.60 10.69 -44.61
N SER A 509 9.25 10.44 -45.88
CA SER A 509 10.21 10.01 -46.92
C SER A 509 10.06 10.76 -48.24
N ASN A 510 11.12 10.67 -49.07
CA ASN A 510 11.16 11.22 -50.42
C ASN A 510 10.47 10.36 -51.50
N GLN A 511 9.73 9.32 -51.10
CA GLN A 511 9.04 8.38 -52.00
C GLN A 511 7.55 8.30 -51.67
N VAL A 512 6.74 7.80 -52.61
CA VAL A 512 5.35 7.40 -52.34
C VAL A 512 5.35 6.15 -51.46
N ARG A 513 4.37 6.03 -50.56
CA ARG A 513 4.17 4.88 -49.67
C ARG A 513 2.71 4.48 -49.61
N THR A 514 2.46 3.19 -49.54
CA THR A 514 1.12 2.60 -49.44
C THR A 514 1.04 1.84 -48.12
N VAL A 515 0.07 2.19 -47.29
CA VAL A 515 -0.11 1.64 -45.94
C VAL A 515 -1.45 0.91 -45.88
N ASN A 516 -1.39 -0.40 -45.66
CA ASN A 516 -2.55 -1.23 -45.37
C ASN A 516 -2.85 -1.12 -43.87
N ILE A 517 -3.94 -0.44 -43.51
CA ILE A 517 -4.32 -0.17 -42.13
C ILE A 517 -5.33 -1.23 -41.68
N THR A 518 -4.94 -2.10 -40.75
CA THR A 518 -5.81 -3.10 -40.10
C THR A 518 -6.12 -2.67 -38.66
N LEU A 519 -7.33 -2.18 -38.45
CA LEU A 519 -7.87 -1.84 -37.14
C LEU A 519 -8.57 -3.06 -36.51
N THR A 520 -7.97 -3.59 -35.45
CA THR A 520 -8.53 -4.66 -34.62
C THR A 520 -9.19 -4.07 -33.38
N CYS A 521 -10.50 -4.26 -33.24
CA CYS A 521 -11.25 -3.86 -32.05
C CYS A 521 -11.50 -5.10 -31.17
N LYS A 522 -10.95 -5.09 -29.95
CA LYS A 522 -11.05 -6.19 -28.99
C LYS A 522 -11.35 -5.68 -27.57
N THR A 523 -11.92 -6.56 -26.75
CA THR A 523 -12.04 -6.37 -25.31
C THR A 523 -10.86 -7.05 -24.62
N ASP A 524 -10.22 -6.33 -23.71
CA ASP A 524 -9.07 -6.81 -22.93
C ASP A 524 -9.31 -6.69 -21.43
N TYR A 525 -8.68 -7.57 -20.65
CA TYR A 525 -8.44 -7.34 -19.24
C TYR A 525 -7.36 -6.25 -19.07
N TYR A 526 -7.29 -5.60 -17.91
CA TYR A 526 -6.29 -4.54 -17.67
C TYR A 526 -4.83 -5.03 -17.78
N THR A 527 -4.62 -6.35 -17.65
CA THR A 527 -3.33 -7.04 -17.78
C THR A 527 -2.84 -7.21 -19.22
N GLY A 528 -3.55 -6.66 -20.21
CA GLY A 528 -3.26 -6.86 -21.64
C GLY A 528 -3.73 -8.21 -22.19
N ALA A 529 -4.14 -9.15 -21.32
CA ALA A 529 -4.72 -10.42 -21.74
C ALA A 529 -6.02 -10.19 -22.52
N THR A 530 -6.10 -10.75 -23.73
CA THR A 530 -7.26 -10.59 -24.62
C THR A 530 -8.45 -11.40 -24.09
N ASN A 531 -9.62 -10.78 -23.98
CA ASN A 531 -10.88 -11.45 -23.69
C ASN A 531 -11.58 -11.87 -25.00
N GLN A 532 -11.92 -10.91 -25.87
CA GLN A 532 -12.58 -11.22 -27.15
C GLN A 532 -12.39 -10.11 -28.20
N GLN A 533 -11.97 -10.49 -29.42
CA GLN A 533 -12.03 -9.63 -30.61
C GLN A 533 -13.48 -9.56 -31.12
N PHE A 534 -13.97 -8.35 -31.40
CA PHE A 534 -15.36 -8.12 -31.83
C PHE A 534 -15.50 -7.42 -33.19
N LYS A 535 -14.49 -6.67 -33.65
CA LYS A 535 -14.50 -6.06 -35.00
C LYS A 535 -13.09 -6.04 -35.60
N LEU A 536 -13.00 -6.19 -36.91
CA LEU A 536 -11.76 -6.07 -37.69
C LEU A 536 -12.07 -5.25 -38.95
N ILE A 537 -11.23 -4.27 -39.28
CA ILE A 537 -11.41 -3.40 -40.45
C ILE A 537 -10.05 -3.22 -41.13
N THR A 538 -9.96 -3.53 -42.43
CA THR A 538 -8.74 -3.31 -43.22
C THR A 538 -8.99 -2.29 -44.33
N GLN A 539 -8.09 -1.31 -44.49
CA GLN A 539 -8.22 -0.19 -45.43
C GLN A 539 -6.84 0.28 -45.93
N ASP A 540 -6.65 0.33 -47.25
CA ASP A 540 -5.43 0.87 -47.86
C ASP A 540 -5.42 2.41 -47.91
N MET A 541 -4.25 3.00 -47.69
CA MET A 541 -3.98 4.44 -47.81
C MET A 541 -2.66 4.69 -48.54
N SER A 542 -2.69 5.35 -49.70
CA SER A 542 -1.48 5.83 -50.38
C SER A 542 -1.16 7.28 -50.00
N LEU A 543 0.09 7.51 -49.59
CA LEU A 543 0.64 8.82 -49.21
C LEU A 543 1.75 9.24 -50.17
N GLN A 544 1.66 10.47 -50.67
CA GLN A 544 2.72 11.14 -51.40
C GLN A 544 3.92 11.42 -50.48
N SER A 545 5.06 11.75 -51.08
CA SER A 545 6.26 12.14 -50.36
C SER A 545 5.99 13.35 -49.45
N TRP A 546 6.43 13.26 -48.18
CA TRP A 546 6.22 14.26 -47.13
C TRP A 546 4.75 14.59 -46.80
N GLU A 547 3.79 13.74 -47.22
CA GLU A 547 2.36 13.95 -46.97
C GLU A 547 1.91 13.35 -45.62
N THR A 548 1.04 14.07 -44.90
CA THR A 548 0.28 13.55 -43.77
C THR A 548 -1.19 13.39 -44.18
N LYS A 549 -1.77 12.21 -43.92
CA LYS A 549 -3.19 11.91 -44.14
C LYS A 549 -3.85 11.43 -42.86
N GLN A 550 -5.18 11.54 -42.84
CA GLN A 550 -6.03 11.12 -41.73
C GLN A 550 -7.12 10.21 -42.27
N GLN A 551 -7.42 9.11 -41.56
CA GLN A 551 -8.57 8.26 -41.82
C GLN A 551 -9.39 8.13 -40.54
N VAL A 552 -10.71 8.32 -40.66
CA VAL A 552 -11.64 8.08 -39.54
C VAL A 552 -12.27 6.70 -39.70
N PHE A 553 -12.30 5.95 -38.60
CA PHE A 553 -13.02 4.68 -38.47
C PHE A 553 -14.08 4.84 -37.39
N THR A 554 -15.30 4.37 -37.64
CA THR A 554 -16.39 4.43 -36.66
C THR A 554 -16.76 3.02 -36.18
N VAL A 555 -16.89 2.88 -34.86
CA VAL A 555 -17.35 1.68 -34.17
C VAL A 555 -18.60 2.09 -33.39
N THR A 556 -19.74 1.56 -33.80
CA THR A 556 -21.04 1.96 -33.26
C THR A 556 -21.31 1.29 -31.91
N ALA A 557 -22.15 1.91 -31.08
CA ALA A 557 -22.48 1.40 -29.75
C ALA A 557 -22.88 -0.09 -29.75
N ASN A 558 -23.72 -0.49 -30.73
CA ASN A 558 -24.22 -1.86 -30.85
C ASN A 558 -23.11 -2.89 -31.14
N GLU A 559 -22.01 -2.50 -31.77
CA GLU A 559 -20.92 -3.41 -32.16
C GLU A 559 -19.98 -3.77 -31.01
N TYR A 560 -20.03 -3.03 -29.88
CA TYR A 560 -19.15 -3.28 -28.73
C TYR A 560 -19.90 -3.49 -27.41
N MET A 561 -21.12 -2.96 -27.25
CA MET A 561 -21.83 -2.95 -25.96
C MET A 561 -22.19 -4.34 -25.42
N GLU A 562 -22.37 -5.36 -26.28
CA GLU A 562 -22.62 -6.74 -25.82
C GLU A 562 -21.37 -7.42 -25.24
N PHE A 563 -20.17 -6.95 -25.62
CA PHE A 563 -18.89 -7.42 -25.09
C PHE A 563 -18.45 -6.65 -23.83
N ILE A 564 -19.15 -5.58 -23.45
CA ILE A 564 -18.87 -4.85 -22.19
C ILE A 564 -19.52 -5.54 -20.99
N THR A 565 -18.80 -6.49 -20.38
CA THR A 565 -19.19 -7.12 -19.10
C THR A 565 -18.04 -7.11 -18.08
N GLY A 566 -18.19 -6.35 -16.98
CA GLY A 566 -17.19 -6.25 -15.91
C GLY A 566 -16.16 -5.14 -16.13
N GLN A 567 -14.88 -5.48 -16.37
CA GLN A 567 -13.78 -4.53 -16.67
C GLN A 567 -13.13 -4.67 -18.06
N PRO A 568 -13.87 -4.80 -19.17
CA PRO A 568 -13.25 -4.85 -20.49
C PRO A 568 -12.78 -3.45 -20.92
N PHE A 569 -11.50 -3.33 -21.21
CA PHE A 569 -10.93 -2.19 -21.93
C PHE A 569 -11.24 -2.37 -23.41
N LEU A 570 -11.75 -1.33 -24.08
CA LEU A 570 -11.90 -1.34 -25.53
C LEU A 570 -10.56 -1.01 -26.18
N SER A 571 -9.85 -2.04 -26.60
CA SER A 571 -8.56 -1.93 -27.28
C SER A 571 -8.78 -1.85 -28.78
N PHE A 572 -8.24 -0.79 -29.39
CA PHE A 572 -8.45 -0.43 -30.79
C PHE A 572 -7.13 -0.46 -31.56
N ILE A 573 -6.52 -1.64 -31.65
CA ILE A 573 -5.17 -1.84 -32.20
C ILE A 573 -5.17 -1.52 -33.70
N ALA A 574 -4.66 -0.34 -34.03
CA ALA A 574 -4.57 0.18 -35.39
C ALA A 574 -3.25 -0.21 -36.08
N CYS A 575 -3.10 -1.46 -36.51
CA CYS A 575 -1.92 -1.90 -37.27
C CYS A 575 -1.83 -1.21 -38.65
N GLY A 576 -0.63 -0.91 -39.16
CA GLY A 576 -0.42 -0.21 -40.43
C GLY A 576 0.81 -0.70 -41.21
N LEU A 577 0.61 -1.65 -42.13
CA LEU A 577 1.67 -2.31 -42.90
C LEU A 577 2.01 -1.54 -44.19
N ILE A 578 3.26 -1.09 -44.32
CA ILE A 578 3.77 -0.42 -45.53
C ILE A 578 4.07 -1.44 -46.63
N SER A 579 3.28 -1.45 -47.70
CA SER A 579 3.34 -2.43 -48.79
C SER A 579 4.69 -2.47 -49.51
N GLU A 580 5.41 -1.35 -49.63
CA GLU A 580 6.70 -1.32 -50.32
C GLU A 580 7.90 -1.71 -49.44
N THR A 581 7.72 -1.91 -48.12
CA THR A 581 8.84 -2.15 -47.18
C THR A 581 8.59 -3.19 -46.10
N GLY A 582 7.37 -3.69 -45.94
CA GLY A 582 7.01 -4.68 -44.91
C GLY A 582 6.93 -4.14 -43.47
N MET A 583 7.11 -2.82 -43.27
CA MET A 583 7.16 -2.20 -41.94
C MET A 583 5.75 -1.95 -41.36
N SER A 584 5.52 -2.24 -40.08
CA SER A 584 4.23 -2.03 -39.38
C SER A 584 4.26 -0.81 -38.42
N LEU A 585 3.07 -0.34 -38.00
CA LEU A 585 2.80 0.85 -37.16
C LEU A 585 1.54 0.59 -36.28
N THR A 586 1.39 1.16 -35.07
CA THR A 586 0.26 0.85 -34.14
C THR A 586 -0.19 2.02 -33.22
N SER A 587 -1.48 2.13 -32.79
CA SER A 587 -2.01 3.16 -31.82
C SER A 587 -3.42 2.85 -31.20
N MET A 588 -3.86 3.51 -30.08
CA MET A 588 -5.18 3.36 -29.33
C MET A 588 -5.67 4.64 -28.54
N ALA A 589 -6.92 4.73 -27.97
CA ALA A 589 -7.46 5.87 -27.13
C ALA A 589 -8.82 5.64 -26.34
N VAL A 590 -9.11 6.39 -25.21
CA VAL A 590 -10.39 6.51 -24.37
C VAL A 590 -10.53 7.94 -23.66
N VAL A 591 -11.55 8.30 -22.82
CA VAL A 591 -11.74 9.62 -22.06
C VAL A 591 -12.69 9.60 -20.80
N HIS A 592 -12.46 10.36 -19.67
CA HIS A 592 -13.48 10.74 -18.61
C HIS A 592 -13.28 12.09 -17.77
N LEU A 593 -14.12 12.44 -16.74
CA LEU A 593 -14.32 13.83 -16.13
C LEU A 593 -14.77 13.94 -14.61
N ASN A 594 -14.68 15.12 -13.94
CA ASN A 594 -14.79 15.35 -12.45
C ASN A 594 -15.41 16.72 -11.94
N LEU A 595 -15.83 16.88 -10.64
CA LEU A 595 -16.35 18.15 -9.97
C LEU A 595 -16.19 18.24 -8.40
N LYS A 596 -16.39 19.41 -7.73
CA LYS A 596 -16.09 19.70 -6.26
C LYS A 596 -17.09 20.58 -5.43
N GLY A 597 -16.93 20.69 -4.09
CA GLY A 597 -17.67 21.59 -3.13
C GLY A 597 -17.07 21.75 -1.68
N PRO A 598 -17.55 22.69 -0.81
CA PRO A 598 -16.90 23.12 0.47
C PRO A 598 -17.48 22.60 1.83
N SER A 599 -16.82 22.89 2.98
CA SER A 599 -17.02 22.21 4.30
C SER A 599 -16.41 22.90 5.58
N GLN A 600 -16.74 22.45 6.82
CA GLN A 600 -16.23 22.98 8.13
C GLN A 600 -16.22 21.94 9.30
N VAL A 601 -15.37 22.10 10.33
CA VAL A 601 -15.26 21.24 11.54
C VAL A 601 -16.54 21.27 12.39
N GLY A 602 -16.94 20.10 12.92
CA GLY A 602 -17.81 20.02 14.11
C GLY A 602 -19.24 20.52 13.92
N MET A 603 -19.70 20.63 12.67
CA MET A 603 -21.10 20.68 12.29
C MET A 603 -21.49 19.35 11.64
N ASP A 604 -22.76 18.97 11.74
CA ASP A 604 -23.28 17.81 11.02
C ASP A 604 -23.33 18.12 9.52
N MET A 605 -22.50 17.40 8.77
CA MET A 605 -22.40 17.48 7.32
C MET A 605 -23.19 16.35 6.67
N TYR A 606 -23.68 16.60 5.46
CA TYR A 606 -24.39 15.61 4.66
C TYR A 606 -23.71 15.44 3.30
N VAL A 607 -23.37 14.20 2.94
CA VAL A 607 -22.94 13.84 1.60
C VAL A 607 -24.10 13.14 0.88
N THR A 608 -24.35 13.49 -0.38
CA THR A 608 -25.34 12.80 -1.22
C THR A 608 -24.67 12.18 -2.43
N VAL A 609 -24.50 10.86 -2.40
CA VAL A 609 -24.12 10.08 -3.59
C VAL A 609 -25.32 10.04 -4.52
N LYS A 610 -25.12 10.44 -5.78
CA LYS A 610 -26.11 10.36 -6.87
C LYS A 610 -25.52 9.52 -7.99
N PHE A 611 -26.21 8.45 -8.37
CA PHE A 611 -25.86 7.64 -9.53
C PHE A 611 -27.06 7.58 -10.49
N THR A 612 -26.79 7.73 -11.78
CA THR A 612 -27.78 7.60 -12.86
C THR A 612 -27.37 6.42 -13.72
N ASN A 613 -28.24 5.42 -13.86
CA ASN A 613 -27.98 4.29 -14.75
C ASN A 613 -28.13 4.73 -16.21
N THR A 614 -26.99 4.95 -16.87
CA THR A 614 -26.92 5.26 -18.32
C THR A 614 -26.63 4.03 -19.18
N ALA A 615 -26.52 2.82 -18.60
CA ALA A 615 -26.41 1.58 -19.37
C ALA A 615 -27.71 1.29 -20.12
N GLY A 616 -27.63 0.51 -21.20
CA GLY A 616 -28.78 0.15 -22.04
C GLY A 616 -29.78 -0.82 -21.41
N TYR A 617 -29.70 -1.07 -20.10
CA TYR A 617 -30.39 -2.15 -19.39
C TYR A 617 -30.51 -1.87 -17.88
N ASP A 618 -31.37 -2.65 -17.20
CA ASP A 618 -31.54 -2.63 -15.74
C ASP A 618 -30.31 -3.22 -15.02
N LEU A 619 -29.74 -2.47 -14.06
CA LEU A 619 -28.63 -2.94 -13.22
C LEU A 619 -29.18 -3.61 -11.96
N ARG A 620 -28.82 -4.87 -11.71
CA ARG A 620 -29.29 -5.64 -10.55
C ARG A 620 -28.24 -5.75 -9.45
N ASP A 621 -28.72 -5.95 -8.23
CA ASP A 621 -27.93 -6.25 -7.02
C ASP A 621 -26.75 -5.28 -6.82
N VAL A 622 -27.03 -4.00 -7.06
CA VAL A 622 -26.05 -2.92 -7.09
C VAL A 622 -25.68 -2.50 -5.67
N THR A 623 -24.38 -2.58 -5.36
CA THR A 623 -23.81 -2.16 -4.10
C THR A 623 -23.07 -0.84 -4.28
N ILE A 624 -23.48 0.21 -3.56
CA ILE A 624 -22.76 1.48 -3.48
C ILE A 624 -22.03 1.53 -2.13
N ARG A 625 -20.72 1.71 -2.18
CA ARG A 625 -19.82 1.92 -1.04
C ARG A 625 -19.49 3.41 -0.93
N LEU A 626 -19.40 3.92 0.29
CA LEU A 626 -19.09 5.32 0.61
C LEU A 626 -18.19 5.37 1.84
N GLU A 627 -17.07 6.08 1.76
CA GLU A 627 -16.23 6.37 2.92
C GLU A 627 -15.65 7.79 2.87
N GLY A 628 -15.04 8.22 3.99
CA GLY A 628 -14.36 9.50 4.07
C GLY A 628 -13.18 9.44 5.03
N SER A 629 -11.97 9.73 4.54
CA SER A 629 -10.77 9.72 5.37
C SER A 629 -10.90 10.73 6.51
N ASP A 630 -10.72 10.25 7.75
CA ASP A 630 -10.96 10.96 9.02
C ASP A 630 -12.34 11.64 9.15
N LEU A 631 -13.34 11.20 8.35
CA LEU A 631 -14.69 11.79 8.28
C LEU A 631 -15.79 10.77 8.56
N MET A 632 -15.72 9.58 7.95
CA MET A 632 -16.63 8.47 8.25
C MET A 632 -16.00 7.12 7.87
N LEU A 633 -16.24 6.11 8.72
CA LEU A 633 -16.00 4.71 8.39
C LEU A 633 -16.85 4.29 7.17
N LEU A 634 -16.42 3.23 6.48
CA LEU A 634 -17.11 2.67 5.33
C LEU A 634 -18.59 2.38 5.63
N LYS A 635 -19.47 3.03 4.88
CA LYS A 635 -20.90 2.72 4.78
C LYS A 635 -21.18 2.03 3.45
N THR A 636 -22.20 1.19 3.41
CA THR A 636 -22.61 0.45 2.21
C THR A 636 -24.13 0.48 2.06
N LYS A 637 -24.62 0.63 0.83
CA LYS A 637 -26.05 0.58 0.49
C LYS A 637 -26.32 -0.25 -0.75
N GLN A 638 -27.29 -1.16 -0.66
CA GLN A 638 -27.68 -2.05 -1.74
C GLN A 638 -28.99 -1.60 -2.43
N TYR A 639 -29.07 -1.85 -3.73
CA TYR A 639 -30.22 -1.61 -4.59
C TYR A 639 -30.44 -2.85 -5.47
N SER A 640 -31.51 -3.61 -5.23
CA SER A 640 -31.81 -4.86 -5.96
C SER A 640 -32.06 -4.65 -7.46
N ASN A 641 -32.57 -3.47 -7.86
CA ASN A 641 -32.63 -3.03 -9.24
C ASN A 641 -32.53 -1.49 -9.35
N ILE A 642 -31.64 -1.01 -10.22
CA ILE A 642 -31.60 0.37 -10.72
C ILE A 642 -31.94 0.33 -12.21
N ARG A 643 -33.18 0.74 -12.55
CA ARG A 643 -33.70 0.66 -13.92
C ARG A 643 -32.90 1.50 -14.92
N GLN A 644 -32.90 1.10 -16.18
CA GLN A 644 -32.37 1.90 -17.30
C GLN A 644 -32.86 3.36 -17.23
N GLY A 645 -31.96 4.33 -17.39
CA GLY A 645 -32.25 5.77 -17.34
C GLY A 645 -32.62 6.33 -15.95
N SER A 646 -32.80 5.49 -14.93
CA SER A 646 -33.22 5.93 -13.60
C SER A 646 -32.04 6.48 -12.76
N THR A 647 -32.36 7.30 -11.76
CA THR A 647 -31.37 7.90 -10.86
C THR A 647 -31.66 7.50 -9.42
N VAL A 648 -30.67 6.92 -8.75
CA VAL A 648 -30.69 6.73 -7.30
C VAL A 648 -29.99 7.89 -6.60
N LYS A 649 -30.42 8.14 -5.36
CA LYS A 649 -29.74 9.03 -4.42
C LYS A 649 -29.57 8.32 -3.08
N TRP A 650 -28.47 8.60 -2.41
CA TRP A 650 -28.18 8.15 -1.06
C TRP A 650 -27.52 9.29 -0.30
N THR A 651 -28.18 9.77 0.75
CA THR A 651 -27.62 10.79 1.65
C THR A 651 -27.19 10.14 2.95
N GLU A 652 -26.00 10.48 3.42
CA GLU A 652 -25.45 10.10 4.72
C GLU A 652 -24.97 11.32 5.49
N SER A 653 -25.14 11.29 6.82
CA SER A 653 -24.53 12.28 7.71
C SER A 653 -23.15 11.83 8.21
N PHE A 654 -22.32 12.82 8.53
CA PHE A 654 -21.01 12.68 9.18
C PHE A 654 -20.67 13.98 9.91
N THR A 655 -19.85 13.91 10.96
CA THR A 655 -19.51 15.08 11.79
C THR A 655 -17.98 15.19 11.85
N PRO A 656 -17.34 16.11 11.11
CA PRO A 656 -15.88 16.18 11.01
C PRO A 656 -15.22 16.51 12.36
N GLN A 657 -14.32 15.65 12.82
CA GLN A 657 -13.63 15.81 14.12
C GLN A 657 -12.31 16.61 14.03
N MET A 658 -11.70 16.67 12.84
CA MET A 658 -10.40 17.32 12.63
C MET A 658 -10.42 18.25 11.40
N PRO A 659 -9.74 19.41 11.45
CA PRO A 659 -9.62 20.32 10.32
C PRO A 659 -8.66 19.79 9.24
N GLY A 660 -8.56 20.53 8.13
CA GLY A 660 -7.64 20.29 7.02
C GLY A 660 -8.31 19.72 5.78
N SER A 661 -7.53 19.44 4.74
CA SER A 661 -8.03 18.78 3.53
C SER A 661 -8.39 17.32 3.82
N LYS A 662 -9.60 16.91 3.45
CA LYS A 662 -10.12 15.54 3.55
C LYS A 662 -10.73 15.13 2.21
N MET A 663 -10.94 13.83 2.01
CA MET A 663 -11.56 13.29 0.81
C MET A 663 -12.74 12.40 1.18
N LEU A 664 -13.87 12.60 0.50
CA LEU A 664 -14.96 11.62 0.45
C LEU A 664 -14.88 10.88 -0.87
N MET A 665 -15.15 9.57 -0.86
CA MET A 665 -15.22 8.76 -2.07
C MET A 665 -16.37 7.77 -2.03
N ALA A 666 -16.97 7.52 -3.19
CA ALA A 666 -17.96 6.48 -3.37
C ALA A 666 -17.62 5.64 -4.61
N CYS A 667 -17.82 4.33 -4.50
CA CYS A 667 -17.69 3.38 -5.61
C CYS A 667 -18.94 2.51 -5.72
N LEU A 668 -19.35 2.23 -6.94
CA LEU A 668 -20.44 1.34 -7.30
C LEU A 668 -19.88 0.03 -7.86
N ASP A 669 -20.42 -1.08 -7.39
CA ASP A 669 -20.13 -2.43 -7.86
C ASP A 669 -21.42 -3.22 -8.08
N CYS A 670 -21.54 -3.84 -9.24
CA CYS A 670 -22.48 -4.94 -9.49
C CYS A 670 -21.90 -5.89 -10.56
N ALA A 671 -22.58 -7.00 -10.84
CA ALA A 671 -22.08 -7.97 -11.84
C ALA A 671 -21.99 -7.39 -13.27
N ALA A 672 -22.88 -6.45 -13.63
CA ALA A 672 -22.98 -5.90 -14.98
C ALA A 672 -22.28 -4.55 -15.18
N LEU A 673 -21.92 -3.84 -14.11
CA LEU A 673 -21.23 -2.54 -14.15
C LEU A 673 -20.31 -2.41 -12.94
N ARG A 674 -19.00 -2.27 -13.21
CA ARG A 674 -17.93 -2.17 -12.22
C ARG A 674 -17.08 -0.94 -12.46
N ASN A 675 -16.15 -0.66 -11.56
CA ASN A 675 -15.16 0.42 -11.65
C ASN A 675 -15.74 1.86 -11.72
N VAL A 676 -17.02 2.05 -11.38
CA VAL A 676 -17.66 3.38 -11.35
C VAL A 676 -17.41 4.00 -9.97
N CYS A 677 -16.46 4.92 -9.88
CA CYS A 677 -16.13 5.64 -8.66
C CYS A 677 -16.19 7.16 -8.87
N GLY A 678 -16.34 7.90 -7.77
CA GLY A 678 -16.23 9.36 -7.75
C GLY A 678 -15.74 9.84 -6.38
N GLN A 679 -15.05 10.99 -6.37
CA GLN A 679 -14.54 11.62 -5.16
C GLN A 679 -14.99 13.07 -5.04
N VAL A 680 -14.91 13.62 -3.84
CA VAL A 680 -14.89 15.06 -3.62
C VAL A 680 -13.87 15.39 -2.54
N ASP A 681 -12.97 16.32 -2.87
CA ASP A 681 -12.02 16.89 -1.91
C ASP A 681 -12.74 17.99 -1.13
N ILE A 682 -12.73 17.92 0.20
CA ILE A 682 -13.46 18.82 1.09
C ILE A 682 -12.49 19.39 2.14
N VAL A 683 -12.34 20.71 2.17
CA VAL A 683 -11.45 21.38 3.14
C VAL A 683 -12.24 21.68 4.41
N ILE A 684 -11.95 20.97 5.48
CA ILE A 684 -12.59 21.15 6.78
C ILE A 684 -11.95 22.37 7.46
N GLN A 685 -12.61 23.53 7.40
CA GLN A 685 -12.19 24.72 8.14
C GLN A 685 -12.17 24.47 9.65
N SER A 686 -11.21 25.06 10.36
CA SER A 686 -11.19 25.09 11.82
C SER A 686 -12.50 25.63 12.40
N LYS A 687 -12.81 25.18 13.62
CA LYS A 687 -13.84 25.83 14.41
C LYS A 687 -13.20 27.04 15.08
N ASP A 688 -13.42 28.20 14.51
CA ASP A 688 -12.94 29.45 15.09
C ASP A 688 -13.63 29.64 16.44
N TYR A 689 -12.83 29.82 17.48
CA TYR A 689 -13.30 30.24 18.79
C TYR A 689 -13.34 31.76 18.76
N GLU A 690 -14.53 32.35 18.67
CA GLU A 690 -14.75 33.73 19.07
C GLU A 690 -14.60 33.80 20.60
N ASP A 691 -13.69 34.67 21.09
CA ASP A 691 -13.39 34.92 22.52
C ASP A 691 -14.51 35.70 23.24
#